data_AF-A0A5C5DDX6-F1
#
_entry.id   AF-A0A5C5DDX6-F1
#
_cell.length_a   1.000
_cell.length_b   1.000
_cell.length_c   1.000
_cell.angle_alpha   90.00
_cell.angle_beta   90.00
_cell.angle_gamma   90.00
#
_symmetry.space_group_name_H-M   'P 1'
#
loop_
_entity.id
_entity.type
_entity.pdbx_description
1 polymer ?
#
loop_
_entity_poly.entity_id
_entity_poly.type
_entity_poly.pdbx_seq_one_letter_code
_entity_poly.pdbx_strand_id
1 'polypeptide(L)'
;MPVVPTVQGRQVQSQGVSTSGFSMQPQSDLLGGMAKVAEQYVGAFAEAKQRANVAMAQDASLQLSQQASSLLNDPQKGLLNLQGKNAIGKGMEYTTAFDQAAEQIGATLPDDASRQSYLQQAQQQRIQFTTQAGRHEVSQVNAYEQGQFAATLTNNAQSAAGLYGDNAAYLSANKQTFDQIDQYGVAHGWSDEQITAKKIEFKEKVADNALSNWSNQNSIEFIHSNGELSDTVSGSKRATASPYGGEPETTKGMKTQGNIDIYNRPKVKNADGSVSTVRTISIGTDDGEVLIPTVSDSGKIMSDEDAIAQYEKTGKHLGVFDNPDDATAYAETLHNQQEDYYIKGSQSNGARGIENNNPGNLEFSRSNPWEGQTGSDGRFAKFETPEHGIRALGRNLISYQRQGYDTVSDIITRWAPPEDNNDTAAYIKAVCDQIGATPDQKLDVSNPDTLKKLSAAIIHHENGDQPFSDQQLNAGASAALGLMSLPTSQKRYTGNAAFDAASPQAQASFLRQADQIRKQQQAEYRTNIDGKVRDATAAYMRGVEFPDAPTQENFIAAYGFREGNNRYTELRNAQIAGQYIGSFRTMPSSSITTYVEQLKPDTGETGDGYAERAQMYDHVAAAATKVISERQNNPFNAAVDIGVYKPIASNNPAAITSEVANRFSAQENLRGLGINAPLLSSEEASALTQQVRGTTNVDQTIGLLQSMGQTLPPNAMRMVATSIAPNSAATAYSALLLGTPDNQYDKKSGTIAYSQFVGYKPTMNKYDVSKTILSGDQLLNPTKQMKDAGIQPVALPSEDKLKRAFTDEVGNAFSNNPQAGQMSYSLFKAAYAGIAYQSGDSAMTRTDAANSDVVEKAAQMATGGVYKGFNGGDVVMPFGMDKSTFKDRYTESAQSALTEAGLNPNSQSNFTPVNIGNNQYRMVSGSGRWATDPKTGQPIVVRVAQ
;
A
#
# COMPACT_ATOMS: atom_id res chain seq x y z
N MET A 1 20.33 -19.36 13.29
CA MET A 1 21.64 -19.53 13.94
C MET A 1 22.71 -19.51 12.86
N PRO A 2 23.63 -18.53 12.86
CA PRO A 2 24.83 -18.56 12.01
C PRO A 2 25.95 -19.34 12.72
N VAL A 3 26.69 -20.17 11.99
CA VAL A 3 27.87 -20.88 12.51
C VAL A 3 29.10 -20.00 12.31
N VAL A 4 29.87 -19.79 13.38
CA VAL A 4 31.11 -18.99 13.34
C VAL A 4 32.33 -19.90 13.10
N PRO A 5 33.26 -19.56 12.18
CA PRO A 5 34.51 -20.30 12.01
C PRO A 5 35.43 -20.13 13.22
N THR A 6 35.94 -21.24 13.78
CA THR A 6 36.90 -21.23 14.88
C THR A 6 38.34 -21.08 14.38
N VAL A 7 39.01 -20.01 14.79
CA VAL A 7 40.45 -19.81 14.57
C VAL A 7 41.24 -20.44 15.71
N GLN A 8 42.15 -21.36 15.40
CA GLN A 8 43.03 -21.99 16.41
C GLN A 8 44.14 -21.02 16.86
N GLY A 9 44.04 -20.51 18.08
CA GLY A 9 45.12 -19.79 18.75
C GLY A 9 46.20 -20.74 19.28
N ARG A 10 47.48 -20.39 19.10
CA ARG A 10 48.64 -21.17 19.60
C ARG A 10 48.62 -21.30 21.12
N GLN A 11 48.72 -22.53 21.62
CA GLN A 11 49.10 -22.80 23.01
C GLN A 11 50.58 -22.49 23.23
N VAL A 12 50.93 -21.88 24.36
CA VAL A 12 52.31 -21.79 24.85
C VAL A 12 52.40 -22.61 26.13
N GLN A 13 53.20 -23.68 26.10
CA GLN A 13 53.42 -24.54 27.26
C GLN A 13 54.37 -23.87 28.26
N SER A 14 53.99 -23.88 29.54
CA SER A 14 54.89 -23.53 30.65
C SER A 14 55.76 -24.73 30.99
N GLN A 15 57.09 -24.63 30.80
CA GLN A 15 58.04 -25.58 31.36
C GLN A 15 58.50 -25.09 32.74
N GLY A 16 58.10 -25.82 33.79
CA GLY A 16 58.66 -25.63 35.13
C GLY A 16 60.07 -26.22 35.22
N VAL A 17 60.96 -25.54 35.94
CA VAL A 17 62.31 -26.02 36.23
C VAL A 17 62.38 -26.43 37.71
N SER A 18 62.70 -27.70 37.94
CA SER A 18 62.86 -28.29 39.28
C SER A 18 64.24 -27.98 39.87
N THR A 19 64.29 -27.54 41.13
CA THR A 19 65.54 -27.42 41.89
C THR A 19 65.89 -28.75 42.58
N SER A 20 67.16 -29.17 42.49
CA SER A 20 67.64 -30.43 43.06
C SER A 20 68.02 -30.28 44.54
N GLY A 21 67.58 -31.23 45.36
CA GLY A 21 67.89 -31.26 46.80
C GLY A 21 69.28 -31.82 47.13
N PHE A 22 69.80 -31.44 48.29
CA PHE A 22 70.99 -32.05 48.90
C PHE A 22 70.65 -33.34 49.64
N SER A 23 71.57 -34.31 49.63
CA SER A 23 71.61 -35.42 50.57
C SER A 23 73.01 -35.54 51.20
N MET A 24 73.07 -36.01 52.44
CA MET A 24 74.31 -36.26 53.21
C MET A 24 74.22 -37.60 53.92
N GLN A 25 75.30 -38.39 53.87
CA GLN A 25 75.58 -39.54 54.76
C GLN A 25 77.12 -39.82 54.80
N PRO A 26 77.66 -40.58 55.78
CA PRO A 26 78.78 -40.04 56.58
C PRO A 26 80.01 -40.95 56.85
N GLN A 27 81.13 -40.28 57.17
CA GLN A 27 82.15 -40.56 58.22
C GLN A 27 83.01 -41.86 58.23
N SER A 28 84.20 -41.71 58.85
CA SER A 28 85.24 -42.70 59.26
C SER A 28 86.24 -43.08 58.15
N ASP A 29 87.56 -43.24 58.40
CA ASP A 29 88.38 -43.03 59.62
C ASP A 29 89.85 -42.71 59.20
N LEU A 30 90.91 -42.56 60.02
CA LEU A 30 91.20 -42.92 61.41
C LEU A 30 92.24 -41.94 62.01
N LEU A 31 92.24 -41.71 63.34
CA LEU A 31 93.19 -40.82 64.04
C LEU A 31 94.39 -41.58 64.63
N GLY A 32 95.62 -41.11 64.36
CA GLY A 32 96.81 -41.45 65.15
C GLY A 32 97.23 -40.28 66.06
N GLY A 33 97.23 -40.49 67.38
CA GLY A 33 97.86 -39.58 68.36
C GLY A 33 96.90 -38.68 69.15
N MET A 34 96.66 -39.03 70.42
CA MET A 34 95.83 -38.25 71.34
C MET A 34 96.53 -36.97 71.83
N ALA A 35 95.98 -35.79 71.53
CA ALA A 35 96.42 -34.52 72.15
C ALA A 35 95.40 -33.37 72.21
N LYS A 36 94.25 -33.42 71.51
CA LYS A 36 93.35 -32.24 71.33
C LYS A 36 91.85 -32.52 71.47
N VAL A 37 91.45 -33.14 72.58
CA VAL A 37 90.02 -33.40 72.93
C VAL A 37 89.19 -32.12 73.20
N ALA A 38 89.82 -30.93 73.20
CA ALA A 38 89.14 -29.66 73.49
C ALA A 38 88.75 -28.80 72.25
N GLU A 39 89.42 -28.94 71.09
CA GLU A 39 89.21 -28.04 69.94
C GLU A 39 88.13 -28.50 68.96
N GLN A 40 87.87 -29.81 68.86
CA GLN A 40 86.91 -30.37 67.88
C GLN A 40 85.45 -29.94 68.09
N TYR A 41 85.06 -29.55 69.31
CA TYR A 41 83.69 -29.08 69.59
C TYR A 41 83.40 -27.67 69.05
N VAL A 42 84.41 -26.81 68.90
CA VAL A 42 84.21 -25.41 68.48
C VAL A 42 84.00 -25.31 66.96
N GLY A 43 84.74 -26.11 66.17
CA GLY A 43 84.61 -26.12 64.70
C GLY A 43 83.26 -26.63 64.20
N ALA A 44 82.76 -27.73 64.77
CA ALA A 44 81.45 -28.30 64.40
C ALA A 44 80.29 -27.34 64.73
N PHE A 45 80.39 -26.57 65.83
CA PHE A 45 79.38 -25.58 66.20
C PHE A 45 79.38 -24.37 65.26
N ALA A 46 80.56 -23.93 64.79
CA ALA A 46 80.68 -22.86 63.80
C ALA A 46 80.05 -23.25 62.45
N GLU A 47 80.32 -24.47 61.97
CA GLU A 47 79.74 -24.96 60.71
C GLU A 47 78.21 -25.17 60.81
N ALA A 48 77.73 -25.72 61.93
CA ALA A 48 76.30 -25.84 62.20
C ALA A 48 75.61 -24.46 62.25
N LYS A 49 76.24 -23.46 62.89
CA LYS A 49 75.74 -22.07 62.90
C LYS A 49 75.71 -21.48 61.49
N GLN A 50 76.72 -21.72 60.66
CA GLN A 50 76.76 -21.23 59.28
C GLN A 50 75.64 -21.84 58.41
N ARG A 51 75.38 -23.16 58.53
CA ARG A 51 74.26 -23.82 57.83
C ARG A 51 72.90 -23.30 58.33
N ALA A 52 72.74 -23.09 59.64
CA ALA A 52 71.53 -22.49 60.21
C ALA A 52 71.30 -21.05 59.70
N ASN A 53 72.35 -20.23 59.62
CA ASN A 53 72.28 -18.88 59.06
C ASN A 53 71.83 -18.88 57.59
N VAL A 54 72.32 -19.83 56.77
CA VAL A 54 71.87 -19.99 55.37
C VAL A 54 70.40 -20.42 55.31
N ALA A 55 69.99 -21.39 56.14
CA ALA A 55 68.59 -21.85 56.19
C ALA A 55 67.62 -20.74 56.61
N MET A 56 67.96 -19.93 57.62
CA MET A 56 67.16 -18.77 58.05
C MET A 56 67.06 -17.71 56.93
N ALA A 57 68.16 -17.43 56.22
CA ALA A 57 68.14 -16.51 55.08
C ALA A 57 67.29 -17.03 53.90
N GLN A 58 67.28 -18.35 53.67
CA GLN A 58 66.44 -19.00 52.66
C GLN A 58 64.95 -18.98 53.03
N ASP A 59 64.61 -19.23 54.30
CA ASP A 59 63.23 -19.15 54.79
C ASP A 59 62.68 -17.72 54.68
N ALA A 60 63.45 -16.72 55.11
CA ALA A 60 63.14 -15.30 54.92
C ALA A 60 62.95 -14.94 53.43
N SER A 61 63.80 -15.47 52.54
CA SER A 61 63.69 -15.29 51.08
C SER A 61 62.42 -15.92 50.50
N LEU A 62 62.00 -17.07 51.02
CA LEU A 62 60.73 -17.72 50.66
C LEU A 62 59.52 -16.94 51.17
N GLN A 63 59.55 -16.43 52.40
CA GLN A 63 58.49 -15.58 52.95
C GLN A 63 58.31 -14.30 52.12
N LEU A 64 59.41 -13.65 51.71
CA LEU A 64 59.36 -12.49 50.82
C LEU A 64 58.75 -12.84 49.45
N SER A 65 59.12 -13.99 48.88
CA SER A 65 58.56 -14.47 47.63
C SER A 65 57.04 -14.71 47.70
N GLN A 66 56.54 -15.22 48.83
CA GLN A 66 55.11 -15.38 49.08
C GLN A 66 54.39 -14.02 49.17
N GLN A 67 54.94 -13.05 49.90
CA GLN A 67 54.36 -11.70 50.00
C GLN A 67 54.40 -10.97 48.64
N ALA A 68 55.50 -11.07 47.91
CA ALA A 68 55.65 -10.55 46.56
C ALA A 68 54.63 -11.15 45.58
N SER A 69 54.38 -12.45 45.66
CA SER A 69 53.34 -13.12 44.87
C SER A 69 51.94 -12.61 45.23
N SER A 70 51.64 -12.40 46.51
CA SER A 70 50.37 -11.82 46.95
C SER A 70 50.16 -10.39 46.42
N LEU A 71 51.18 -9.54 46.55
CA LEU A 71 51.15 -8.15 46.05
C LEU A 71 50.92 -8.06 44.52
N LEU A 72 51.36 -9.04 43.74
CA LEU A 72 51.09 -9.09 42.29
C LEU A 72 49.75 -9.75 41.95
N ASN A 73 49.45 -10.90 42.57
CA ASN A 73 48.43 -11.84 42.10
C ASN A 73 47.16 -11.94 42.95
N ASP A 74 47.06 -11.25 44.10
CA ASP A 74 45.85 -11.31 44.95
C ASP A 74 44.60 -10.93 44.13
N PRO A 75 43.53 -11.75 44.11
CA PRO A 75 42.35 -11.54 43.26
C PRO A 75 41.59 -10.22 43.50
N GLN A 76 41.78 -9.56 44.63
CA GLN A 76 41.08 -8.33 45.02
C GLN A 76 42.01 -7.11 45.07
N LYS A 77 43.29 -7.32 45.41
CA LYS A 77 44.28 -6.28 45.75
C LYS A 77 45.64 -6.48 45.09
N GLY A 78 45.78 -7.43 44.17
CA GLY A 78 47.01 -7.66 43.42
C GLY A 78 47.15 -6.66 42.28
N LEU A 79 48.37 -6.15 42.06
CA LEU A 79 48.65 -5.18 41.00
C LEU A 79 48.19 -5.64 39.61
N LEU A 80 48.34 -6.94 39.30
CA LEU A 80 47.98 -7.51 38.00
C LEU A 80 46.46 -7.55 37.74
N ASN A 81 45.64 -7.41 38.79
CA ASN A 81 44.18 -7.33 38.68
C ASN A 81 43.65 -5.89 38.51
N LEU A 82 44.51 -4.87 38.66
CA LEU A 82 44.17 -3.49 38.33
C LEU A 82 44.20 -3.30 36.81
N GLN A 83 43.15 -2.67 36.25
CA GLN A 83 42.99 -2.48 34.80
C GLN A 83 42.83 -1.01 34.42
N GLY A 84 43.32 -0.66 33.22
CA GLY A 84 43.27 0.69 32.66
C GLY A 84 43.78 1.76 33.62
N LYS A 85 43.02 2.85 33.79
CA LYS A 85 43.37 3.98 34.67
C LYS A 85 43.67 3.58 36.12
N ASN A 86 43.13 2.48 36.63
CA ASN A 86 43.33 2.04 38.01
C ASN A 86 44.72 1.44 38.27
N ALA A 87 45.46 1.05 37.23
CA ALA A 87 46.82 0.51 37.33
C ALA A 87 47.91 1.61 37.25
N ILE A 88 47.56 2.81 36.76
CA ILE A 88 48.51 3.90 36.49
C ILE A 88 49.03 4.47 37.83
N GLY A 89 50.35 4.59 37.96
CA GLY A 89 51.05 5.00 39.18
C GLY A 89 51.21 3.90 40.23
N LYS A 90 50.60 2.71 40.03
CA LYS A 90 50.56 1.67 41.06
C LYS A 90 51.80 0.78 41.09
N GLY A 91 52.58 0.65 40.02
CA GLY A 91 53.81 -0.16 40.03
C GLY A 91 54.83 0.34 41.07
N MET A 92 54.93 1.66 41.28
CA MET A 92 55.81 2.25 42.30
C MET A 92 55.26 2.05 43.72
N GLU A 93 53.95 2.20 43.93
CA GLU A 93 53.28 1.97 45.21
C GLU A 93 53.48 0.52 45.70
N TYR A 94 53.29 -0.45 44.80
CA TYR A 94 53.47 -1.87 45.10
C TYR A 94 54.95 -2.26 45.23
N THR A 95 55.86 -1.57 44.54
CA THR A 95 57.31 -1.74 44.76
C THR A 95 57.73 -1.24 46.15
N THR A 96 57.16 -0.12 46.62
CA THR A 96 57.36 0.35 48.01
C THR A 96 56.80 -0.66 49.03
N ALA A 97 55.64 -1.26 48.76
CA ALA A 97 55.09 -2.32 49.62
C ALA A 97 55.98 -3.58 49.66
N PHE A 98 56.59 -3.95 48.52
CA PHE A 98 57.60 -5.01 48.47
C PHE A 98 58.84 -4.66 49.30
N ASP A 99 59.33 -3.41 49.23
CA ASP A 99 60.52 -2.98 49.99
C ASP A 99 60.25 -2.99 51.50
N GLN A 100 59.07 -2.55 51.95
CA GLN A 100 58.66 -2.62 53.35
C GLN A 100 58.54 -4.07 53.84
N ALA A 101 57.99 -4.98 53.02
CA ALA A 101 57.96 -6.41 53.30
C ALA A 101 59.38 -6.98 53.48
N ALA A 102 60.31 -6.59 52.58
CA ALA A 102 61.69 -7.04 52.64
C ALA A 102 62.42 -6.56 53.92
N GLU A 103 62.24 -5.30 54.30
CA GLU A 103 62.81 -4.75 55.55
C GLU A 103 62.24 -5.45 56.79
N GLN A 104 60.93 -5.64 56.87
CA GLN A 104 60.27 -6.28 58.02
C GLN A 104 60.76 -7.72 58.23
N ILE A 105 60.83 -8.51 57.16
CA ILE A 105 61.34 -9.88 57.21
C ILE A 105 62.82 -9.89 57.60
N GLY A 106 63.65 -9.00 57.02
CA GLY A 106 65.06 -8.86 57.35
C GLY A 106 65.34 -8.49 58.81
N ALA A 107 64.42 -7.74 59.45
CA ALA A 107 64.50 -7.38 60.86
C ALA A 107 64.27 -8.57 61.82
N THR A 108 63.61 -9.64 61.37
CA THR A 108 63.40 -10.86 62.18
C THR A 108 64.64 -11.76 62.29
N LEU A 109 65.62 -11.57 61.40
CA LEU A 109 66.82 -12.41 61.34
C LEU A 109 67.80 -12.05 62.49
N PRO A 110 68.19 -13.01 63.35
CA PRO A 110 68.93 -12.72 64.58
C PRO A 110 70.45 -12.55 64.40
N ASP A 111 71.00 -12.93 63.25
CA ASP A 111 72.45 -12.93 62.98
C ASP A 111 72.79 -12.15 61.70
N ASP A 112 73.75 -11.23 61.78
CA ASP A 112 74.04 -10.27 60.70
C ASP A 112 74.43 -10.95 59.38
N ALA A 113 75.11 -12.10 59.42
CA ALA A 113 75.49 -12.83 58.21
C ALA A 113 74.26 -13.42 57.50
N SER A 114 73.24 -13.86 58.26
CA SER A 114 71.97 -14.31 57.68
C SER A 114 71.19 -13.15 57.06
N ARG A 115 71.17 -11.98 57.72
CA ARG A 115 70.51 -10.76 57.20
C ARG A 115 71.16 -10.26 55.92
N GLN A 116 72.49 -10.20 55.86
CA GLN A 116 73.21 -9.80 54.65
C GLN A 116 72.98 -10.77 53.48
N SER A 117 72.96 -12.08 53.74
CA SER A 117 72.67 -13.11 52.73
C SER A 117 71.24 -13.02 52.19
N TYR A 118 70.29 -12.70 53.06
CA TYR A 118 68.89 -12.48 52.70
C TYR A 118 68.73 -11.20 51.85
N LEU A 119 69.36 -10.08 52.25
CA LEU A 119 69.24 -8.80 51.54
C LEU A 119 69.72 -8.88 50.08
N GLN A 120 70.76 -9.67 49.79
CA GLN A 120 71.19 -9.93 48.40
C GLN A 120 70.11 -10.66 47.57
N GLN A 121 69.40 -11.62 48.17
CA GLN A 121 68.30 -12.34 47.50
C GLN A 121 67.06 -11.45 47.35
N ALA A 122 66.73 -10.66 48.38
CA ALA A 122 65.64 -9.69 48.33
C ALA A 122 65.86 -8.66 47.20
N GLN A 123 67.09 -8.20 46.98
CA GLN A 123 67.43 -7.31 45.86
C GLN A 123 67.18 -7.96 44.49
N GLN A 124 67.47 -9.25 44.32
CA GLN A 124 67.17 -9.98 43.08
C GLN A 124 65.66 -10.14 42.87
N GLN A 125 64.91 -10.49 43.92
CA GLN A 125 63.45 -10.57 43.88
C GLN A 125 62.82 -9.21 43.56
N ARG A 126 63.35 -8.10 44.10
CA ARG A 126 62.91 -6.73 43.82
C ARG A 126 62.99 -6.38 42.34
N ILE A 127 64.08 -6.77 41.68
CA ILE A 127 64.28 -6.53 40.23
C ILE A 127 63.19 -7.25 39.42
N GLN A 128 62.90 -8.52 39.76
CA GLN A 128 61.84 -9.28 39.11
C GLN A 128 60.45 -8.68 39.36
N PHE A 129 60.16 -8.30 40.61
CA PHE A 129 58.90 -7.67 41.01
C PHE A 129 58.67 -6.35 40.27
N THR A 130 59.63 -5.42 40.34
CA THR A 130 59.54 -4.11 39.68
C THR A 130 59.41 -4.24 38.17
N THR A 131 60.07 -5.23 37.55
CA THR A 131 59.95 -5.52 36.12
C THR A 131 58.55 -6.00 35.74
N GLN A 132 57.93 -6.88 36.54
CA GLN A 132 56.56 -7.33 36.29
C GLN A 132 55.54 -6.21 36.52
N ALA A 133 55.70 -5.45 37.61
CA ALA A 133 54.88 -4.31 37.95
C ALA A 133 54.89 -3.24 36.83
N GLY A 134 56.06 -2.82 36.38
CA GLY A 134 56.21 -1.83 35.32
C GLY A 134 55.69 -2.32 33.96
N ARG A 135 55.86 -3.60 33.62
CA ARG A 135 55.30 -4.19 32.37
C ARG A 135 53.78 -4.18 32.37
N HIS A 136 53.15 -4.54 33.49
CA HIS A 136 51.69 -4.51 33.60
C HIS A 136 51.16 -3.08 33.53
N GLU A 137 51.76 -2.16 34.29
CA GLU A 137 51.38 -0.75 34.29
C GLU A 137 51.45 -0.13 32.88
N VAL A 138 52.56 -0.30 32.16
CA VAL A 138 52.70 0.16 30.76
C VAL A 138 51.66 -0.49 29.84
N SER A 139 51.38 -1.79 30.01
CA SER A 139 50.33 -2.46 29.22
C SER A 139 48.94 -1.90 29.48
N GLN A 140 48.63 -1.50 30.73
CA GLN A 140 47.34 -0.92 31.10
C GLN A 140 47.20 0.55 30.67
N VAL A 141 48.30 1.32 30.68
CA VAL A 141 48.37 2.68 30.09
C VAL A 141 48.03 2.59 28.60
N ASN A 142 48.76 1.78 27.84
CA ASN A 142 48.55 1.61 26.39
C ASN A 142 47.11 1.18 26.07
N ALA A 143 46.53 0.23 26.82
CA ALA A 143 45.16 -0.23 26.62
C ALA A 143 44.12 0.85 26.93
N TYR A 144 44.33 1.65 27.98
CA TYR A 144 43.46 2.78 28.33
C TYR A 144 43.50 3.88 27.26
N GLU A 145 44.69 4.25 26.77
CA GLU A 145 44.88 5.27 25.75
C GLU A 145 44.25 4.85 24.41
N GLN A 146 44.45 3.61 23.97
CA GLN A 146 43.78 3.05 22.79
C GLN A 146 42.25 3.08 22.93
N GLY A 147 41.73 2.74 24.12
CA GLY A 147 40.29 2.78 24.41
C GLY A 147 39.72 4.21 24.35
N GLN A 148 40.40 5.20 24.93
CA GLN A 148 39.99 6.60 24.87
C GLN A 148 40.06 7.17 23.46
N PHE A 149 41.08 6.80 22.68
CA PHE A 149 41.21 7.20 21.28
C PHE A 149 40.09 6.59 20.43
N ALA A 150 39.81 5.29 20.55
CA ALA A 150 38.71 4.64 19.83
C ALA A 150 37.32 5.22 20.19
N ALA A 151 37.09 5.59 21.45
CA ALA A 151 35.88 6.29 21.88
C ALA A 151 35.80 7.70 21.29
N THR A 152 36.90 8.45 21.29
CA THR A 152 37.00 9.79 20.67
C THR A 152 36.67 9.73 19.18
N LEU A 153 37.30 8.82 18.43
CA LEU A 153 37.00 8.60 17.02
C LEU A 153 35.51 8.22 16.81
N THR A 154 34.91 7.43 17.69
CA THR A 154 33.50 7.05 17.56
C THR A 154 32.56 8.24 17.78
N ASN A 155 32.83 9.06 18.80
CA ASN A 155 32.03 10.26 19.09
C ASN A 155 32.19 11.34 18.00
N ASN A 156 33.42 11.59 17.55
CA ASN A 156 33.69 12.49 16.43
C ASN A 156 33.00 12.00 15.15
N ALA A 157 33.00 10.69 14.89
CA ALA A 157 32.36 10.12 13.72
C ALA A 157 30.84 10.31 13.74
N GLN A 158 30.19 10.10 14.89
CA GLN A 158 28.76 10.37 15.07
C GLN A 158 28.45 11.86 14.88
N SER A 159 29.28 12.74 15.44
CA SER A 159 29.11 14.19 15.36
C SER A 159 29.26 14.71 13.93
N ALA A 160 30.29 14.25 13.20
CA ALA A 160 30.52 14.62 11.82
C ALA A 160 29.45 14.03 10.86
N ALA A 161 28.97 12.82 11.13
CA ALA A 161 27.91 12.20 10.30
C ALA A 161 26.57 12.97 10.35
N GLY A 162 26.32 13.74 11.40
CA GLY A 162 25.16 14.64 11.49
C GLY A 162 25.23 15.87 10.58
N LEU A 163 26.39 16.15 9.97
CA LEU A 163 26.65 17.37 9.18
C LEU A 163 26.45 17.16 7.66
N TYR A 164 25.73 16.12 7.23
CA TYR A 164 25.57 15.76 5.81
C TYR A 164 25.11 16.91 4.89
N GLY A 165 24.27 17.81 5.41
CA GLY A 165 23.76 18.98 4.68
C GLY A 165 24.68 20.22 4.68
N ASP A 166 25.78 20.20 5.44
CA ASP A 166 26.76 21.29 5.50
C ASP A 166 28.17 20.75 5.21
N ASN A 167 28.56 20.82 3.94
CA ASN A 167 29.89 20.42 3.49
C ASN A 167 31.04 21.10 4.24
N ALA A 168 30.89 22.38 4.61
CA ALA A 168 31.96 23.13 5.25
C ALA A 168 32.18 22.67 6.69
N ALA A 169 31.08 22.49 7.43
CA ALA A 169 31.12 21.91 8.77
C ALA A 169 31.59 20.44 8.74
N TYR A 170 31.11 19.63 7.80
CA TYR A 170 31.51 18.24 7.61
C TYR A 170 33.02 18.10 7.37
N LEU A 171 33.57 18.87 6.42
CA LEU A 171 35.01 18.86 6.11
C LEU A 171 35.85 19.35 7.30
N SER A 172 35.38 20.37 8.02
CA SER A 172 36.06 20.90 9.20
C SER A 172 36.14 19.88 10.34
N ALA A 173 35.03 19.20 10.66
CA ALA A 173 34.97 18.18 11.71
C ALA A 173 35.83 16.95 11.39
N ASN A 174 35.85 16.52 10.12
CA ASN A 174 36.74 15.45 9.67
C ASN A 174 38.22 15.86 9.78
N LYS A 175 38.58 17.09 9.36
CA LYS A 175 39.95 17.62 9.47
C LYS A 175 40.43 17.66 10.93
N GLN A 176 39.62 18.19 11.85
CA GLN A 176 39.95 18.22 13.27
C GLN A 176 40.23 16.82 13.84
N THR A 177 39.53 15.79 13.33
CA THR A 177 39.78 14.40 13.75
C THR A 177 41.02 13.81 13.08
N PHE A 178 41.33 14.19 11.83
CA PHE A 178 42.60 13.83 11.19
C PHE A 178 43.82 14.37 11.96
N ASP A 179 43.75 15.61 12.46
CA ASP A 179 44.80 16.19 13.30
C ASP A 179 44.99 15.39 14.61
N GLN A 180 43.90 14.85 15.19
CA GLN A 180 43.96 13.96 16.37
C GLN A 180 44.54 12.57 16.03
N ILE A 181 44.25 12.03 14.84
CA ILE A 181 44.85 10.77 14.37
C ILE A 181 46.35 10.94 14.13
N ASP A 182 46.79 12.08 13.58
CA ASP A 182 48.22 12.40 13.42
C ASP A 182 48.93 12.47 14.77
N GLN A 183 48.40 13.25 15.71
CA GLN A 183 48.98 13.40 17.05
C GLN A 183 49.08 12.07 17.78
N TYR A 184 48.02 11.24 17.69
CA TYR A 184 48.02 9.91 18.29
C TYR A 184 49.03 8.97 17.62
N GLY A 185 49.04 8.90 16.28
CA GLY A 185 49.91 8.02 15.52
C GLY A 185 51.40 8.35 15.70
N VAL A 186 51.77 9.63 15.66
CA VAL A 186 53.14 10.10 15.92
C VAL A 186 53.58 9.76 17.35
N ALA A 187 52.71 9.96 18.36
CA ALA A 187 53.01 9.61 19.74
C ALA A 187 53.18 8.09 19.98
N HIS A 188 52.58 7.26 19.13
CA HIS A 188 52.62 5.79 19.22
C HIS A 188 53.56 5.13 18.19
N GLY A 189 54.36 5.91 17.45
CA GLY A 189 55.34 5.40 16.49
C GLY A 189 54.74 4.70 15.26
N TRP A 190 53.54 5.10 14.84
CA TRP A 190 52.91 4.59 13.62
C TRP A 190 53.64 5.09 12.36
N SER A 191 53.63 4.31 11.29
CA SER A 191 54.11 4.76 9.97
C SER A 191 53.10 5.68 9.29
N ASP A 192 53.56 6.46 8.31
CA ASP A 192 52.71 7.35 7.52
C ASP A 192 51.58 6.59 6.81
N GLU A 193 51.84 5.34 6.37
CA GLU A 193 50.83 4.45 5.79
C GLU A 193 49.78 4.01 6.82
N GLN A 194 50.18 3.75 8.07
CA GLN A 194 49.26 3.37 9.15
C GLN A 194 48.36 4.55 9.56
N ILE A 195 48.94 5.76 9.67
CA ILE A 195 48.20 7.00 9.93
C ILE A 195 47.21 7.27 8.78
N THR A 196 47.68 7.15 7.54
CA THR A 196 46.84 7.34 6.34
C THR A 196 45.71 6.31 6.27
N ALA A 197 45.99 5.04 6.50
CA ALA A 197 44.98 3.98 6.56
C ALA A 197 43.93 4.26 7.64
N LYS A 198 44.34 4.74 8.83
CA LYS A 198 43.41 5.06 9.92
C LYS A 198 42.55 6.30 9.63
N LYS A 199 43.09 7.29 8.92
CA LYS A 199 42.32 8.43 8.39
C LYS A 199 41.30 7.99 7.33
N ILE A 200 41.66 7.06 6.43
CA ILE A 200 40.75 6.50 5.43
C ILE A 200 39.62 5.71 6.11
N GLU A 201 39.95 4.82 7.05
CA GLU A 201 38.98 4.04 7.84
C GLU A 201 37.98 4.96 8.56
N PHE A 202 38.47 6.03 9.21
CA PHE A 202 37.60 7.03 9.83
C PHE A 202 36.70 7.71 8.79
N LYS A 203 37.30 8.26 7.73
CA LYS A 203 36.60 9.02 6.68
C LYS A 203 35.46 8.21 6.03
N GLU A 204 35.71 6.95 5.70
CA GLU A 204 34.71 6.06 5.10
C GLU A 204 33.61 5.70 6.11
N LYS A 205 33.96 5.42 7.36
CA LYS A 205 32.99 5.15 8.44
C LYS A 205 32.10 6.36 8.75
N VAL A 206 32.63 7.59 8.70
CA VAL A 206 31.83 8.82 8.85
C VAL A 206 30.89 8.98 7.67
N ALA A 207 31.39 8.79 6.45
CA ALA A 207 30.59 8.85 5.24
C ALA A 207 29.43 7.84 5.30
N ASP A 208 29.70 6.55 5.50
CA ASP A 208 28.68 5.50 5.54
C ASP A 208 27.58 5.77 6.59
N ASN A 209 27.95 6.28 7.77
CA ASN A 209 26.98 6.71 8.78
C ASN A 209 26.11 7.89 8.30
N ALA A 210 26.73 8.88 7.64
CA ALA A 210 26.05 10.07 7.15
C ALA A 210 25.09 9.73 5.98
N LEU A 211 25.56 8.95 5.00
CA LEU A 211 24.74 8.45 3.89
C LEU A 211 23.59 7.59 4.42
N SER A 212 23.85 6.64 5.33
CA SER A 212 22.82 5.78 5.91
C SER A 212 21.71 6.58 6.60
N ASN A 213 22.07 7.57 7.43
CA ASN A 213 21.08 8.38 8.12
C ASN A 213 20.22 9.19 7.12
N TRP A 214 20.87 9.83 6.14
CA TRP A 214 20.17 10.76 5.25
C TRP A 214 19.41 10.06 4.10
N SER A 215 19.94 8.97 3.52
CA SER A 215 19.28 8.23 2.44
C SER A 215 17.99 7.54 2.90
N ASN A 216 17.89 7.18 4.19
CA ASN A 216 16.68 6.60 4.78
C ASN A 216 15.59 7.65 5.07
N GLN A 217 15.97 8.86 5.47
CA GLN A 217 15.02 9.90 5.87
C GLN A 217 14.59 10.79 4.69
N ASN A 218 15.52 11.11 3.78
CA ASN A 218 15.36 12.09 2.70
C ASN A 218 15.65 11.45 1.33
N SER A 219 15.13 10.25 1.07
CA SER A 219 15.46 9.41 -0.10
C SER A 219 15.34 10.12 -1.46
N ILE A 220 14.31 10.96 -1.64
CA ILE A 220 14.09 11.77 -2.85
C ILE A 220 15.22 12.80 -3.01
N GLU A 221 15.50 13.56 -1.96
CA GLU A 221 16.53 14.61 -1.97
C GLU A 221 17.95 14.02 -2.07
N PHE A 222 18.17 12.82 -1.52
CA PHE A 222 19.39 12.03 -1.66
C PHE A 222 19.66 11.60 -3.10
N ILE A 223 18.65 11.15 -3.84
CA ILE A 223 18.83 10.87 -5.27
C ILE A 223 19.02 12.17 -6.07
N HIS A 224 18.28 13.22 -5.74
CA HIS A 224 18.38 14.49 -6.45
C HIS A 224 19.74 15.18 -6.28
N SER A 225 20.32 15.14 -5.07
CA SER A 225 21.59 15.81 -4.74
C SER A 225 22.85 15.04 -5.15
N ASN A 226 22.81 13.70 -5.22
CA ASN A 226 24.01 12.88 -5.51
C ASN A 226 24.01 12.29 -6.93
N GLY A 227 22.93 12.53 -7.70
CA GLY A 227 22.64 11.81 -8.93
C GLY A 227 22.20 10.38 -8.62
N GLU A 228 22.22 9.52 -9.65
CA GLU A 228 21.50 8.24 -9.55
C GLU A 228 22.44 7.02 -9.55
N LEU A 229 21.84 5.85 -9.33
CA LEU A 229 22.58 4.60 -9.17
C LEU A 229 23.57 4.29 -10.31
N SER A 230 23.19 4.49 -11.57
CA SER A 230 24.10 4.19 -12.69
C SER A 230 25.11 5.31 -12.98
N ASP A 231 25.11 6.39 -12.19
CA ASP A 231 26.19 7.39 -12.14
C ASP A 231 27.23 7.06 -11.04
N THR A 232 27.25 5.79 -10.61
CA THR A 232 28.28 5.20 -9.75
C THR A 232 28.92 3.99 -10.42
N VAL A 233 30.24 3.87 -10.28
CA VAL A 233 31.08 2.80 -10.89
C VAL A 233 30.68 1.38 -10.46
N SER A 234 29.91 1.24 -9.37
CA SER A 234 29.40 -0.05 -8.87
C SER A 234 27.88 -0.26 -9.08
N GLY A 235 27.19 0.68 -9.72
CA GLY A 235 25.80 0.49 -10.16
C GLY A 235 25.67 -0.42 -11.40
N SER A 236 26.77 -0.59 -12.14
CA SER A 236 26.86 -1.39 -13.37
C SER A 236 27.06 -2.88 -13.08
N LYS A 237 26.08 -3.71 -13.48
CA LYS A 237 26.25 -5.17 -13.51
C LYS A 237 26.98 -5.59 -14.78
N ARG A 238 28.32 -5.48 -14.75
CA ARG A 238 29.31 -6.16 -15.62
C ARG A 238 28.87 -6.45 -17.08
N ALA A 239 29.32 -5.59 -17.99
CA ALA A 239 30.37 -5.96 -18.93
C ALA A 239 31.41 -4.82 -18.98
N THR A 240 32.64 -5.08 -18.55
CA THR A 240 33.74 -4.15 -18.83
C THR A 240 34.09 -4.29 -20.31
N ALA A 241 33.85 -3.26 -21.12
CA ALA A 241 34.52 -3.17 -22.41
C ALA A 241 36.03 -3.16 -22.12
N SER A 242 36.76 -4.09 -22.72
CA SER A 242 38.19 -4.20 -22.49
C SER A 242 38.89 -2.93 -23.01
N PRO A 243 39.76 -2.27 -22.22
CA PRO A 243 40.60 -1.18 -22.74
C PRO A 243 41.66 -1.70 -23.71
N TYR A 244 41.81 -3.01 -23.80
CA TYR A 244 42.71 -3.73 -24.68
C TYR A 244 41.99 -4.07 -25.98
N GLY A 245 42.66 -3.83 -27.12
CA GLY A 245 42.06 -4.05 -28.43
C GLY A 245 41.72 -5.52 -28.71
N GLY A 246 40.58 -5.71 -29.36
CA GLY A 246 40.11 -7.03 -29.84
C GLY A 246 39.61 -7.96 -28.73
N GLU A 247 38.94 -9.03 -29.14
CA GLU A 247 38.47 -10.11 -28.27
C GLU A 247 38.64 -11.44 -29.03
N PRO A 248 39.25 -12.49 -28.45
CA PRO A 248 39.50 -13.77 -29.14
C PRO A 248 38.26 -14.41 -29.78
N GLU A 249 37.08 -14.25 -29.17
CA GLU A 249 35.83 -14.83 -29.70
C GLU A 249 35.29 -14.09 -30.94
N THR A 250 35.70 -12.85 -31.19
CA THR A 250 35.13 -11.99 -32.24
C THR A 250 36.14 -11.50 -33.27
N THR A 251 37.43 -11.53 -32.92
CA THR A 251 38.52 -11.07 -33.79
C THR A 251 39.11 -12.28 -34.52
N LYS A 252 38.95 -12.31 -35.84
CA LYS A 252 39.38 -13.44 -36.69
C LYS A 252 40.84 -13.79 -36.42
N GLY A 253 41.09 -15.05 -36.08
CA GLY A 253 42.42 -15.58 -35.84
C GLY A 253 43.11 -15.11 -34.56
N MET A 254 42.45 -14.41 -33.62
CA MET A 254 43.05 -14.00 -32.35
C MET A 254 42.90 -15.10 -31.29
N LYS A 255 44.02 -15.59 -30.74
CA LYS A 255 44.07 -16.52 -29.59
C LYS A 255 44.01 -15.82 -28.25
N THR A 256 44.78 -14.73 -28.13
CA THR A 256 45.01 -14.03 -26.87
C THR A 256 44.78 -12.55 -27.08
N GLN A 257 43.89 -11.98 -26.27
CA GLN A 257 43.61 -10.55 -26.24
C GLN A 257 44.89 -9.74 -25.96
N GLY A 258 45.00 -8.53 -26.53
CA GLY A 258 46.07 -7.61 -26.15
C GLY A 258 46.08 -7.28 -24.66
N ASN A 259 47.20 -6.72 -24.18
CA ASN A 259 47.34 -6.22 -22.81
C ASN A 259 47.83 -4.75 -22.74
N ILE A 260 47.73 -4.06 -23.88
CA ILE A 260 48.09 -2.65 -24.07
C ILE A 260 46.80 -1.85 -24.24
N ASP A 261 46.62 -0.82 -23.41
CA ASP A 261 45.54 0.17 -23.57
C ASP A 261 45.70 0.87 -24.92
N ILE A 262 44.72 0.69 -25.81
CA ILE A 262 44.74 1.25 -27.16
C ILE A 262 44.23 2.70 -27.23
N TYR A 263 43.56 3.19 -26.17
CA TYR A 263 42.96 4.52 -26.12
C TYR A 263 43.91 5.58 -25.57
N ASN A 264 44.95 5.18 -24.83
CA ASN A 264 45.89 6.08 -24.16
C ASN A 264 47.33 6.01 -24.74
N ARG A 265 47.46 5.82 -26.05
CA ARG A 265 48.74 5.60 -26.75
C ARG A 265 49.50 6.92 -27.06
N PRO A 266 50.85 6.97 -26.91
CA PRO A 266 51.65 8.12 -27.30
C PRO A 266 51.61 8.43 -28.81
N LYS A 267 51.57 9.72 -29.17
CA LYS A 267 51.57 10.20 -30.57
C LYS A 267 52.99 10.36 -31.10
N VAL A 268 53.31 9.79 -32.26
CA VAL A 268 54.58 10.01 -32.97
C VAL A 268 54.35 10.59 -34.37
N LYS A 269 55.26 11.46 -34.82
CA LYS A 269 55.24 12.02 -36.18
C LYS A 269 56.08 11.17 -37.11
N ASN A 270 55.53 10.82 -38.26
CA ASN A 270 56.24 10.16 -39.35
C ASN A 270 57.09 11.17 -40.15
N ALA A 271 58.02 10.66 -40.97
CA ALA A 271 58.93 11.49 -41.77
C ALA A 271 58.22 12.29 -42.89
N ASP A 272 57.01 11.89 -43.27
CA ASP A 272 56.13 12.57 -44.23
C ASP A 272 55.24 13.67 -43.58
N GLY A 273 55.29 13.83 -42.26
CA GLY A 273 54.49 14.78 -41.49
C GLY A 273 53.15 14.25 -40.96
N SER A 274 52.75 13.02 -41.31
CA SER A 274 51.58 12.35 -40.72
C SER A 274 51.83 11.98 -39.25
N VAL A 275 50.76 11.68 -38.51
CA VAL A 275 50.81 11.28 -37.09
C VAL A 275 50.33 9.83 -36.97
N SER A 276 51.15 8.95 -36.41
CA SER A 276 50.74 7.60 -36.03
C SER A 276 50.77 7.43 -34.51
N THR A 277 49.80 6.73 -33.96
CA THR A 277 49.73 6.35 -32.52
C THR A 277 50.02 4.88 -32.28
N VAL A 278 49.77 4.04 -33.29
CA VAL A 278 50.15 2.64 -33.32
C VAL A 278 50.87 2.38 -34.64
N ARG A 279 52.19 2.20 -34.54
CA ARG A 279 52.98 1.40 -35.47
C ARG A 279 53.21 0.05 -34.80
N THR A 280 53.15 -1.02 -35.58
CA THR A 280 53.31 -2.40 -35.11
C THR A 280 54.20 -3.20 -36.03
N ILE A 281 54.74 -4.28 -35.49
CA ILE A 281 55.23 -5.42 -36.25
C ILE A 281 54.59 -6.68 -35.68
N SER A 282 54.46 -7.72 -36.50
CA SER A 282 54.11 -9.05 -36.05
C SER A 282 55.38 -9.90 -35.94
N ILE A 283 55.42 -10.80 -34.96
CA ILE A 283 56.53 -11.74 -34.78
C ILE A 283 56.00 -13.15 -34.49
N GLY A 284 56.59 -14.16 -35.14
CA GLY A 284 56.26 -15.55 -34.88
C GLY A 284 56.88 -16.05 -33.57
N THR A 285 56.06 -16.62 -32.69
CA THR A 285 56.47 -17.28 -31.44
C THR A 285 55.83 -18.68 -31.32
N ASP A 286 56.24 -19.46 -30.32
CA ASP A 286 55.65 -20.78 -30.04
C ASP A 286 54.14 -20.70 -29.70
N ASP A 287 53.66 -19.54 -29.20
CA ASP A 287 52.24 -19.31 -28.88
C ASP A 287 51.41 -18.88 -30.11
N GLY A 288 52.05 -18.32 -31.13
CA GLY A 288 51.42 -17.82 -32.35
C GLY A 288 52.12 -16.58 -32.92
N GLU A 289 51.44 -15.88 -33.83
CA GLU A 289 51.93 -14.59 -34.33
C GLU A 289 51.56 -13.48 -33.33
N VAL A 290 52.54 -12.87 -32.69
CA VAL A 290 52.34 -11.81 -31.69
C VAL A 290 52.44 -10.44 -32.34
N LEU A 291 51.39 -9.62 -32.23
CA LEU A 291 51.40 -8.24 -32.69
C LEU A 291 51.94 -7.31 -31.59
N ILE A 292 53.08 -6.65 -31.84
CA ILE A 292 53.79 -5.81 -30.86
C ILE A 292 53.96 -4.37 -31.37
N PRO A 293 53.96 -3.35 -30.48
CA PRO A 293 54.13 -1.96 -30.88
C PRO A 293 55.60 -1.59 -31.11
N THR A 294 55.89 -0.83 -32.18
CA THR A 294 57.20 -0.18 -32.39
C THR A 294 57.25 1.26 -31.85
N VAL A 295 56.33 1.60 -30.94
CA VAL A 295 56.30 2.87 -30.20
C VAL A 295 56.29 2.57 -28.70
N SER A 296 57.30 3.05 -27.98
CA SER A 296 57.44 2.89 -26.53
C SER A 296 56.35 3.62 -25.76
N ASP A 297 56.12 3.25 -24.49
CA ASP A 297 55.19 3.97 -23.60
C ASP A 297 55.59 5.45 -23.37
N SER A 298 56.86 5.78 -23.62
CA SER A 298 57.40 7.15 -23.58
C SER A 298 57.29 7.92 -24.89
N GLY A 299 56.68 7.34 -25.94
CA GLY A 299 56.48 7.99 -27.24
C GLY A 299 57.72 8.06 -28.13
N LYS A 300 58.70 7.16 -27.95
CA LYS A 300 59.83 7.02 -28.86
C LYS A 300 59.53 5.92 -29.89
N ILE A 301 59.82 6.19 -31.17
CA ILE A 301 59.86 5.13 -32.20
C ILE A 301 61.07 4.23 -31.92
N MET A 302 60.83 2.93 -31.91
CA MET A 302 61.80 1.86 -31.68
C MET A 302 62.22 1.22 -33.01
N SER A 303 63.40 0.60 -33.06
CA SER A 303 63.68 -0.39 -34.12
C SER A 303 62.88 -1.66 -33.86
N ASP A 304 62.78 -2.53 -34.87
CA ASP A 304 62.11 -3.83 -34.72
C ASP A 304 62.82 -4.69 -33.67
N GLU A 305 64.15 -4.63 -33.63
CA GLU A 305 65.00 -5.29 -32.62
C GLU A 305 64.75 -4.75 -31.20
N ASP A 306 64.62 -3.42 -31.03
CA ASP A 306 64.25 -2.79 -29.76
C ASP A 306 62.83 -3.18 -29.32
N ALA A 307 61.88 -3.29 -30.26
CA ALA A 307 60.50 -3.67 -29.99
C ALA A 307 60.37 -5.13 -29.54
N ILE A 308 61.10 -6.04 -30.19
CA ILE A 308 61.22 -7.45 -29.78
C ILE A 308 61.82 -7.55 -28.38
N ALA A 309 62.94 -6.87 -28.12
CA ALA A 309 63.58 -6.87 -26.80
C ALA A 309 62.67 -6.25 -25.70
N GLN A 310 61.84 -5.27 -26.04
CA GLN A 310 60.81 -4.76 -25.12
C GLN A 310 59.71 -5.80 -24.87
N TYR A 311 59.23 -6.50 -25.91
CA TYR A 311 58.24 -7.56 -25.76
C TYR A 311 58.76 -8.70 -24.87
N GLU A 312 59.94 -9.25 -25.15
CA GLU A 312 60.57 -10.31 -24.34
C GLU A 312 60.72 -9.90 -22.86
N LYS A 313 61.00 -8.62 -22.60
CA LYS A 313 61.18 -8.09 -21.24
C LYS A 313 59.88 -7.77 -20.50
N THR A 314 58.79 -7.47 -21.21
CA THR A 314 57.58 -6.88 -20.60
C THR A 314 56.29 -7.66 -20.86
N GLY A 315 56.29 -8.58 -21.83
CA GLY A 315 55.10 -9.28 -22.31
C GLY A 315 54.06 -8.38 -22.97
N LYS A 316 54.37 -7.12 -23.32
CA LYS A 316 53.39 -6.17 -23.85
C LYS A 316 53.07 -6.42 -25.33
N HIS A 317 51.82 -6.76 -25.64
CA HIS A 317 51.33 -7.02 -27.01
C HIS A 317 49.90 -6.49 -27.25
N LEU A 318 49.56 -6.32 -28.52
CA LEU A 318 48.24 -5.91 -29.01
C LEU A 318 47.33 -7.10 -29.35
N GLY A 319 47.91 -8.30 -29.47
CA GLY A 319 47.19 -9.57 -29.62
C GLY A 319 48.15 -10.70 -29.98
N VAL A 320 47.73 -11.95 -29.78
CA VAL A 320 48.42 -13.15 -30.31
C VAL A 320 47.47 -13.86 -31.26
N PHE A 321 47.95 -14.26 -32.42
CA PHE A 321 47.14 -14.76 -33.53
C PHE A 321 47.56 -16.17 -33.99
N ASP A 322 46.65 -16.86 -34.67
CA ASP A 322 46.86 -18.16 -35.31
C ASP A 322 47.83 -18.07 -36.49
N ASN A 323 47.88 -16.92 -37.18
CA ASN A 323 48.65 -16.74 -38.41
C ASN A 323 49.02 -15.24 -38.66
N PRO A 324 50.06 -14.97 -39.47
CA PRO A 324 50.47 -13.61 -39.82
C PRO A 324 49.45 -12.77 -40.59
N ASP A 325 48.62 -13.40 -41.44
CA ASP A 325 47.66 -12.67 -42.28
C ASP A 325 46.57 -12.02 -41.42
N ASP A 326 46.05 -12.75 -40.41
CA ASP A 326 45.06 -12.23 -39.46
C ASP A 326 45.66 -11.20 -38.48
N ALA A 327 46.92 -11.39 -38.06
CA ALA A 327 47.65 -10.37 -37.28
C ALA A 327 47.83 -9.08 -38.08
N THR A 328 48.13 -9.19 -39.38
CA THR A 328 48.31 -8.05 -40.30
C THR A 328 46.98 -7.35 -40.57
N ALA A 329 45.91 -8.08 -40.88
CA ALA A 329 44.58 -7.52 -41.08
C ALA A 329 44.04 -6.82 -39.81
N TYR A 330 44.36 -7.36 -38.63
CA TYR A 330 44.06 -6.70 -37.36
C TYR A 330 44.90 -5.45 -37.14
N ALA A 331 46.20 -5.48 -37.49
CA ALA A 331 47.08 -4.31 -37.40
C ALA A 331 46.62 -3.17 -38.33
N GLU A 332 46.23 -3.48 -39.56
CA GLU A 332 45.62 -2.52 -40.51
C GLU A 332 44.30 -1.97 -39.96
N THR A 333 43.45 -2.83 -39.39
CA THR A 333 42.19 -2.41 -38.77
C THR A 333 42.44 -1.45 -37.60
N LEU A 334 43.40 -1.76 -36.73
CA LEU A 334 43.79 -0.92 -35.59
C LEU A 334 44.45 0.39 -36.03
N HIS A 335 45.24 0.36 -37.11
CA HIS A 335 45.82 1.55 -37.72
C HIS A 335 44.73 2.46 -38.27
N ASN A 336 43.82 1.92 -39.09
CA ASN A 336 42.70 2.66 -39.68
C ASN A 336 41.74 3.21 -38.62
N GLN A 337 41.43 2.44 -37.57
CA GLN A 337 40.59 2.90 -36.45
C GLN A 337 41.22 4.09 -35.71
N GLN A 338 42.54 4.09 -35.50
CA GLN A 338 43.23 5.22 -34.87
C GLN A 338 43.49 6.38 -35.83
N GLU A 339 43.70 6.10 -37.11
CA GLU A 339 43.82 7.12 -38.14
C GLU A 339 42.49 7.88 -38.29
N ASP A 340 41.34 7.20 -38.33
CA ASP A 340 40.02 7.84 -38.25
C ASP A 340 39.84 8.64 -36.94
N TYR A 341 40.27 8.08 -35.79
CA TYR A 341 40.18 8.75 -34.48
C TYR A 341 41.02 10.05 -34.39
N TYR A 342 42.14 10.16 -35.12
CA TYR A 342 43.01 11.34 -35.06
C TYR A 342 42.99 12.25 -36.30
N ILE A 343 42.67 11.75 -37.50
CA ILE A 343 42.57 12.57 -38.72
C ILE A 343 41.23 13.28 -38.83
N LYS A 344 40.10 12.62 -38.49
CA LYS A 344 38.78 13.31 -38.46
C LYS A 344 38.62 14.29 -37.30
N GLY A 345 39.48 14.21 -36.28
CA GLY A 345 39.55 15.20 -35.20
C GLY A 345 40.17 16.55 -35.59
N SER A 346 40.43 16.84 -36.87
CA SER A 346 41.11 18.08 -37.28
C SER A 346 40.61 18.76 -38.56
N GLN A 347 39.51 18.31 -39.18
CA GLN A 347 38.75 19.12 -40.15
C GLN A 347 37.23 18.88 -40.07
N SER A 348 36.61 19.46 -39.04
CA SER A 348 35.19 19.86 -39.09
C SER A 348 35.05 21.33 -38.69
N ASN A 349 34.71 22.20 -39.64
CA ASN A 349 34.09 23.48 -39.31
C ASN A 349 32.66 23.18 -38.85
N GLY A 350 32.40 22.98 -37.55
CA GLY A 350 31.06 22.56 -37.11
C GLY A 350 30.83 22.52 -35.61
N ALA A 351 29.73 23.15 -35.20
CA ALA A 351 28.99 23.00 -33.94
C ALA A 351 29.78 22.85 -32.62
N ARG A 352 29.61 23.86 -31.75
CA ARG A 352 30.05 23.93 -30.34
C ARG A 352 29.82 22.64 -29.52
N GLY A 353 28.73 21.91 -29.76
CA GLY A 353 28.44 20.63 -29.09
C GLY A 353 29.50 19.56 -29.38
N ILE A 354 30.00 19.50 -30.61
CA ILE A 354 31.07 18.58 -31.03
C ILE A 354 32.41 18.99 -30.40
N GLU A 355 32.77 20.28 -30.46
CA GLU A 355 34.02 20.81 -29.86
C GLU A 355 34.11 20.57 -28.34
N ASN A 356 32.98 20.60 -27.64
CA ASN A 356 32.90 20.38 -26.19
C ASN A 356 32.83 18.89 -25.78
N ASN A 357 32.86 17.95 -26.72
CA ASN A 357 32.46 16.55 -26.50
C ASN A 357 31.05 16.41 -25.89
N ASN A 358 30.17 17.38 -26.13
CA ASN A 358 28.82 17.49 -25.57
C ASN A 358 27.78 17.51 -26.70
N PRO A 359 27.57 16.38 -27.39
CA PRO A 359 26.80 16.36 -28.63
C PRO A 359 25.29 16.49 -28.42
N GLY A 360 24.80 16.34 -27.19
CA GLY A 360 23.43 16.65 -26.81
C GLY A 360 23.21 18.07 -26.28
N ASN A 361 24.18 18.99 -26.44
CA ASN A 361 24.12 20.37 -25.94
C ASN A 361 23.66 20.48 -24.46
N LEU A 362 24.12 19.58 -23.59
CA LEU A 362 23.69 19.52 -22.19
C LEU A 362 24.23 20.69 -21.38
N GLU A 363 23.38 21.29 -20.55
CA GLU A 363 23.78 22.39 -19.66
C GLU A 363 24.73 21.93 -18.55
N PHE A 364 25.58 22.85 -18.10
CA PHE A 364 26.54 22.61 -17.03
C PHE A 364 25.87 22.80 -15.66
N SER A 365 25.97 21.78 -14.80
CA SER A 365 25.67 21.91 -13.37
C SER A 365 26.94 21.78 -12.52
N ARG A 366 27.10 22.71 -11.57
CA ARG A 366 28.15 22.64 -10.53
C ARG A 366 27.77 21.73 -9.36
N SER A 367 26.47 21.56 -9.09
CA SER A 367 25.96 20.78 -7.95
C SER A 367 25.58 19.34 -8.31
N ASN A 368 25.61 18.97 -9.59
CA ASN A 368 25.49 17.59 -10.06
C ASN A 368 26.24 17.43 -11.40
N PRO A 369 27.58 17.35 -11.38
CA PRO A 369 28.35 17.15 -12.60
C PRO A 369 28.20 15.72 -13.13
N TRP A 370 28.21 15.59 -14.44
CA TRP A 370 28.17 14.29 -15.13
C TRP A 370 29.48 13.50 -14.95
N GLU A 371 29.41 12.18 -15.10
CA GLU A 371 30.61 11.32 -15.20
C GLU A 371 31.42 11.70 -16.45
N GLY A 372 32.72 11.94 -16.31
CA GLY A 372 33.59 12.46 -17.37
C GLY A 372 33.41 13.95 -17.71
N GLN A 373 32.72 14.76 -16.87
CA GLN A 373 32.63 16.21 -17.08
C GLN A 373 33.93 16.93 -16.66
N THR A 374 34.62 17.58 -17.60
CA THR A 374 35.90 18.29 -17.38
C THR A 374 35.74 19.77 -17.05
N GLY A 375 34.59 20.37 -17.35
CA GLY A 375 34.35 21.80 -17.15
C GLY A 375 33.13 22.30 -17.92
N SER A 376 33.19 23.56 -18.37
CA SER A 376 32.14 24.20 -19.16
C SER A 376 32.67 25.20 -20.19
N ASP A 377 31.78 25.63 -21.09
CA ASP A 377 31.98 26.81 -21.96
C ASP A 377 31.32 28.09 -21.40
N GLY A 378 30.71 28.00 -20.22
CA GLY A 378 29.91 29.05 -19.59
C GLY A 378 28.50 28.55 -19.25
N ARG A 379 27.74 28.10 -20.25
CA ARG A 379 26.37 27.57 -20.08
C ARG A 379 26.33 26.03 -20.15
N PHE A 380 27.19 25.42 -20.94
CA PHE A 380 27.11 24.01 -21.28
C PHE A 380 28.31 23.22 -20.77
N ALA A 381 28.09 21.93 -20.51
CA ALA A 381 29.12 21.01 -20.03
C ALA A 381 30.19 20.75 -21.11
N LYS A 382 31.41 20.43 -20.66
CA LYS A 382 32.49 19.85 -21.46
C LYS A 382 32.83 18.47 -20.91
N PHE A 383 33.13 17.53 -21.81
CA PHE A 383 33.40 16.14 -21.45
C PHE A 383 34.81 15.67 -21.85
N GLU A 384 35.32 14.65 -21.17
CA GLU A 384 36.62 14.01 -21.48
C GLU A 384 36.64 13.41 -22.89
N THR A 385 35.54 12.75 -23.28
CA THR A 385 35.40 12.11 -24.61
C THR A 385 33.95 12.23 -25.11
N PRO A 386 33.69 12.08 -26.43
CA PRO A 386 32.33 12.11 -26.98
C PRO A 386 31.39 11.08 -26.36
N GLU A 387 31.90 9.89 -26.02
CA GLU A 387 31.12 8.80 -25.42
C GLU A 387 30.57 9.19 -24.04
N HIS A 388 31.29 10.03 -23.28
CA HIS A 388 30.80 10.57 -22.02
C HIS A 388 29.65 11.58 -22.22
N GLY A 389 29.71 12.40 -23.27
CA GLY A 389 28.62 13.28 -23.65
C GLY A 389 27.39 12.53 -24.17
N ILE A 390 27.59 11.49 -25.01
CA ILE A 390 26.53 10.59 -25.47
C ILE A 390 25.92 9.82 -24.29
N ARG A 391 26.75 9.36 -23.34
CA ARG A 391 26.30 8.77 -22.08
C ARG A 391 25.39 9.74 -21.34
N ALA A 392 25.84 10.97 -21.08
CA ALA A 392 25.05 11.97 -20.35
C ALA A 392 23.71 12.30 -21.06
N LEU A 393 23.71 12.37 -22.40
CA LEU A 393 22.49 12.52 -23.21
C LEU A 393 21.53 11.34 -22.95
N GLY A 394 22.03 10.11 -23.05
CA GLY A 394 21.24 8.92 -22.79
C GLY A 394 20.68 8.86 -21.36
N ARG A 395 21.46 9.27 -20.36
CA ARG A 395 21.00 9.37 -18.95
C ARG A 395 19.83 10.34 -18.80
N ASN A 396 19.86 11.48 -19.50
CA ASN A 396 18.77 12.46 -19.48
C ASN A 396 17.48 11.87 -20.09
N LEU A 397 17.58 11.17 -21.22
CA LEU A 397 16.44 10.50 -21.87
C LEU A 397 15.84 9.39 -20.99
N ILE A 398 16.68 8.59 -20.31
CA ILE A 398 16.23 7.60 -19.32
C ILE A 398 15.54 8.28 -18.12
N SER A 399 15.95 9.51 -17.73
CA SER A 399 15.25 10.31 -16.72
C SER A 399 13.85 10.73 -17.19
N TYR A 400 13.72 11.19 -18.43
CA TYR A 400 12.44 11.62 -19.01
C TYR A 400 11.43 10.47 -19.06
N GLN A 401 11.83 9.28 -19.52
CA GLN A 401 10.94 8.11 -19.55
C GLN A 401 10.46 7.71 -18.14
N ARG A 402 11.30 7.83 -17.10
CA ARG A 402 10.90 7.56 -15.70
C ARG A 402 9.96 8.60 -15.10
N GLN A 403 9.96 9.81 -15.64
CA GLN A 403 8.98 10.86 -15.33
C GLN A 403 7.67 10.69 -16.12
N GLY A 404 7.61 9.70 -17.03
CA GLY A 404 6.43 9.40 -17.83
C GLY A 404 6.35 10.13 -19.17
N TYR A 405 7.46 10.72 -19.63
CA TYR A 405 7.60 11.20 -21.01
C TYR A 405 8.08 10.03 -21.87
N ASP A 406 7.15 9.24 -22.43
CA ASP A 406 7.44 7.96 -23.07
C ASP A 406 7.24 7.94 -24.60
N THR A 407 6.93 9.08 -25.22
CA THR A 407 6.76 9.21 -26.68
C THR A 407 7.76 10.21 -27.30
N VAL A 408 7.88 10.22 -28.64
CA VAL A 408 8.69 11.25 -29.33
C VAL A 408 8.13 12.64 -29.04
N SER A 409 6.80 12.81 -29.06
CA SER A 409 6.14 14.08 -28.78
C SER A 409 6.43 14.57 -27.35
N ASP A 410 6.25 13.70 -26.35
CA ASP A 410 6.52 14.00 -24.95
C ASP A 410 7.99 14.35 -24.70
N ILE A 411 8.92 13.53 -25.22
CA ILE A 411 10.36 13.68 -25.01
C ILE A 411 10.88 14.96 -25.66
N ILE A 412 10.54 15.22 -26.92
CA ILE A 412 11.05 16.38 -27.66
C ILE A 412 10.39 17.68 -27.20
N THR A 413 9.10 17.67 -26.81
CA THR A 413 8.46 18.84 -26.18
C THR A 413 9.10 19.19 -24.84
N ARG A 414 9.55 18.19 -24.07
CA ARG A 414 10.30 18.41 -22.83
C ARG A 414 11.74 18.87 -23.08
N TRP A 415 12.36 18.41 -24.18
CA TRP A 415 13.74 18.69 -24.57
C TRP A 415 13.92 20.10 -25.15
N ALA A 416 13.03 20.51 -26.05
CA ALA A 416 13.04 21.79 -26.75
C ALA A 416 11.63 22.42 -26.71
N PRO A 417 11.24 23.06 -25.59
CA PRO A 417 9.90 23.62 -25.40
C PRO A 417 9.56 24.72 -26.43
N PRO A 418 8.31 24.82 -26.92
CA PRO A 418 7.90 25.88 -27.86
C PRO A 418 8.03 27.29 -27.27
N GLU A 419 7.87 27.41 -25.95
CA GLU A 419 7.96 28.67 -25.20
C GLU A 419 9.35 29.33 -25.23
N ASP A 420 10.40 28.55 -25.51
CA ASP A 420 11.77 29.03 -25.74
C ASP A 420 12.03 29.45 -27.21
N ASN A 421 10.99 29.61 -28.03
CA ASN A 421 11.02 29.83 -29.49
C ASN A 421 11.62 28.68 -30.32
N ASN A 422 11.46 27.42 -29.87
CA ASN A 422 11.83 26.25 -30.66
C ASN A 422 10.71 25.83 -31.64
N ASP A 423 11.08 25.36 -32.84
CA ASP A 423 10.13 24.65 -33.73
C ASP A 423 10.02 23.17 -33.31
N THR A 424 9.39 22.95 -32.17
CA THR A 424 9.18 21.63 -31.57
C THR A 424 8.43 20.69 -32.51
N ALA A 425 7.52 21.20 -33.35
CA ALA A 425 6.75 20.39 -34.29
C ALA A 425 7.64 19.84 -35.42
N ALA A 426 8.52 20.67 -35.99
CA ALA A 426 9.52 20.21 -36.96
C ALA A 426 10.53 19.24 -36.33
N TYR A 427 10.96 19.48 -35.09
CA TYR A 427 11.86 18.59 -34.36
C TYR A 427 11.22 17.21 -34.11
N ILE A 428 10.00 17.15 -33.59
CA ILE A 428 9.23 15.88 -33.43
C ILE A 428 9.17 15.12 -34.74
N LYS A 429 8.84 15.80 -35.85
CA LYS A 429 8.77 15.18 -37.18
C LYS A 429 10.12 14.61 -37.62
N ALA A 430 11.20 15.40 -37.50
CA ALA A 430 12.55 14.98 -37.91
C ALA A 430 13.03 13.74 -37.13
N VAL A 431 12.79 13.71 -35.81
CA VAL A 431 13.13 12.55 -34.97
C VAL A 431 12.29 11.33 -35.32
N CYS A 432 10.98 11.50 -35.54
CA CYS A 432 10.09 10.42 -36.00
C CYS A 432 10.59 9.79 -37.31
N ASP A 433 10.93 10.62 -38.30
CA ASP A 433 11.43 10.19 -39.61
C ASP A 433 12.78 9.44 -39.50
N GLN A 434 13.68 9.87 -38.61
CA GLN A 434 14.99 9.24 -38.41
C GLN A 434 14.95 7.92 -37.65
N ILE A 435 14.12 7.80 -36.59
CA ILE A 435 14.08 6.58 -35.76
C ILE A 435 13.03 5.56 -36.24
N GLY A 436 12.12 5.95 -37.12
CA GLY A 436 11.05 5.10 -37.66
C GLY A 436 9.89 4.89 -36.67
N ALA A 437 9.47 5.95 -35.97
CA ALA A 437 8.38 5.93 -34.99
C ALA A 437 7.33 7.01 -35.29
N THR A 438 6.12 6.88 -34.73
CA THR A 438 5.10 7.96 -34.79
C THR A 438 5.18 8.87 -33.54
N PRO A 439 4.65 10.11 -33.59
CA PRO A 439 4.75 11.06 -32.48
C PRO A 439 4.26 10.52 -31.13
N ASP A 440 3.17 9.74 -31.12
CA ASP A 440 2.51 9.19 -29.91
C ASP A 440 2.95 7.76 -29.55
N GLN A 441 3.84 7.16 -30.34
CA GLN A 441 4.34 5.81 -30.13
C GLN A 441 5.21 5.75 -28.87
N LYS A 442 4.94 4.77 -28.00
CA LYS A 442 5.78 4.50 -26.83
C LYS A 442 7.16 4.03 -27.26
N LEU A 443 8.19 4.69 -26.76
CA LEU A 443 9.58 4.31 -26.89
C LEU A 443 10.04 3.59 -25.61
N ASP A 444 10.79 2.50 -25.80
CA ASP A 444 11.53 1.86 -24.72
C ASP A 444 12.99 2.30 -24.74
N VAL A 445 13.33 3.37 -24.01
CA VAL A 445 14.73 3.85 -23.92
C VAL A 445 15.57 3.05 -22.91
N SER A 446 15.03 1.98 -22.31
CA SER A 446 15.84 0.96 -21.63
C SER A 446 16.48 -0.04 -22.61
N ASN A 447 15.97 -0.08 -23.85
CA ASN A 447 16.59 -0.82 -24.95
C ASN A 447 17.78 -0.01 -25.53
N PRO A 448 19.00 -0.60 -25.61
CA PRO A 448 20.18 0.08 -26.14
C PRO A 448 20.01 0.63 -27.55
N ASP A 449 19.34 -0.09 -28.45
CA ASP A 449 19.17 0.35 -29.85
C ASP A 449 18.17 1.52 -29.97
N THR A 450 17.09 1.52 -29.18
CA THR A 450 16.16 2.65 -29.11
C THR A 450 16.87 3.88 -28.58
N LEU A 451 17.62 3.74 -27.48
CA LEU A 451 18.37 4.84 -26.87
C LEU A 451 19.45 5.38 -27.81
N LYS A 452 20.19 4.50 -28.49
CA LYS A 452 21.20 4.83 -29.51
C LYS A 452 20.60 5.63 -30.66
N LYS A 453 19.50 5.15 -31.25
CA LYS A 453 18.79 5.84 -32.34
C LYS A 453 18.23 7.20 -31.94
N LEU A 454 17.58 7.29 -30.77
CA LEU A 454 17.03 8.54 -30.26
C LEU A 454 18.14 9.56 -29.93
N SER A 455 19.25 9.10 -29.34
CA SER A 455 20.42 9.94 -29.09
C SER A 455 21.04 10.43 -30.40
N ALA A 456 21.22 9.57 -31.39
CA ALA A 456 21.75 9.96 -32.71
C ALA A 456 20.85 11.00 -33.41
N ALA A 457 19.53 10.84 -33.33
CA ALA A 457 18.57 11.77 -33.92
C ALA A 457 18.61 13.16 -33.25
N ILE A 458 18.68 13.20 -31.91
CA ILE A 458 18.88 14.45 -31.16
C ILE A 458 20.21 15.10 -31.54
N ILE A 459 21.32 14.34 -31.53
CA ILE A 459 22.65 14.87 -31.91
C ILE A 459 22.63 15.51 -33.30
N HIS A 460 22.00 14.85 -34.28
CA HIS A 460 21.85 15.36 -35.63
C HIS A 460 21.09 16.71 -35.66
N HIS A 461 20.01 16.84 -34.90
CA HIS A 461 19.24 18.08 -34.83
C HIS A 461 20.00 19.20 -34.09
N GLU A 462 20.64 18.88 -32.97
CA GLU A 462 21.38 19.80 -32.10
C GLU A 462 22.65 20.41 -32.73
N ASN A 463 23.28 19.68 -33.67
CA ASN A 463 24.55 20.09 -34.28
C ASN A 463 24.46 20.30 -35.81
N GLY A 464 23.33 19.94 -36.43
CA GLY A 464 23.15 19.91 -37.89
C GLY A 464 23.77 18.70 -38.58
N ASP A 465 24.51 17.85 -37.84
CA ASP A 465 25.09 16.59 -38.31
C ASP A 465 25.35 15.64 -37.12
N GLN A 466 25.55 14.35 -37.39
CA GLN A 466 25.87 13.32 -36.41
C GLN A 466 27.18 12.62 -36.81
N PRO A 467 28.36 13.14 -36.37
CA PRO A 467 29.66 12.70 -36.88
C PRO A 467 30.28 11.49 -36.17
N PHE A 468 29.64 10.97 -35.12
CA PHE A 468 30.17 9.88 -34.28
C PHE A 468 29.87 8.51 -34.88
N SER A 469 30.79 7.56 -34.76
CA SER A 469 30.56 6.21 -35.28
C SER A 469 29.50 5.45 -34.47
N ASP A 470 28.91 4.41 -35.08
CA ASP A 470 27.99 3.48 -34.41
C ASP A 470 28.59 2.90 -33.12
N GLN A 471 29.91 2.67 -33.08
CA GLN A 471 30.61 2.15 -31.91
C GLN A 471 30.65 3.18 -30.76
N GLN A 472 30.86 4.47 -31.06
CA GLN A 472 30.83 5.55 -30.07
C GLN A 472 29.41 5.78 -29.53
N LEU A 473 28.41 5.80 -30.43
CA LEU A 473 27.00 5.87 -30.06
C LEU A 473 26.58 4.70 -29.16
N ASN A 474 26.98 3.48 -29.53
CA ASN A 474 26.69 2.28 -28.75
C ASN A 474 27.42 2.26 -27.39
N ALA A 475 28.68 2.70 -27.33
CA ALA A 475 29.43 2.80 -26.08
C ALA A 475 28.77 3.81 -25.12
N GLY A 476 28.39 5.00 -25.61
CA GLY A 476 27.69 6.00 -24.81
C GLY A 476 26.31 5.52 -24.33
N ALA A 477 25.49 4.93 -25.22
CA ALA A 477 24.18 4.39 -24.85
C ALA A 477 24.28 3.22 -23.86
N SER A 478 25.23 2.31 -24.06
CA SER A 478 25.48 1.18 -23.15
C SER A 478 26.00 1.65 -21.79
N ALA A 479 26.84 2.69 -21.75
CA ALA A 479 27.27 3.32 -20.50
C ALA A 479 26.12 4.05 -19.80
N ALA A 480 25.20 4.69 -20.54
CA ALA A 480 24.02 5.34 -19.96
C ALA A 480 23.06 4.35 -19.27
N LEU A 481 22.98 3.13 -19.79
CA LEU A 481 22.23 2.01 -19.21
C LEU A 481 22.99 1.27 -18.11
N GLY A 482 24.24 1.64 -17.83
CA GLY A 482 25.10 0.97 -16.84
C GLY A 482 25.54 -0.44 -17.25
N LEU A 483 25.50 -0.77 -18.55
CA LEU A 483 25.98 -2.04 -19.09
C LEU A 483 27.51 -2.08 -19.12
N MET A 484 28.15 -0.92 -19.32
CA MET A 484 29.61 -0.75 -19.29
C MET A 484 30.01 0.54 -18.56
N SER A 485 31.28 0.64 -18.16
CA SER A 485 31.91 1.85 -17.63
C SER A 485 32.84 2.47 -18.67
N LEU A 486 32.85 3.80 -18.78
CA LEU A 486 33.85 4.51 -19.57
C LEU A 486 35.09 4.81 -18.69
N PRO A 487 36.33 4.70 -19.21
CA PRO A 487 37.52 5.13 -18.48
C PRO A 487 37.49 6.65 -18.28
N THR A 488 37.60 7.11 -17.03
CA THR A 488 37.65 8.55 -16.71
C THR A 488 38.95 8.91 -15.97
N SER A 489 39.53 10.07 -16.27
CA SER A 489 40.77 10.55 -15.64
C SER A 489 40.52 11.26 -14.31
N GLN A 490 39.27 11.64 -14.02
CA GLN A 490 38.88 12.39 -12.83
C GLN A 490 37.79 11.67 -12.04
N LYS A 491 37.92 11.67 -10.70
CA LYS A 491 36.83 11.20 -9.83
C LYS A 491 35.63 12.15 -9.99
N ARG A 492 34.44 11.62 -10.29
CA ARG A 492 33.18 12.38 -10.19
C ARG A 492 32.98 12.83 -8.73
N TYR A 493 32.93 14.14 -8.52
CA TYR A 493 32.54 14.75 -7.26
C TYR A 493 31.10 15.24 -7.40
N THR A 494 30.16 14.65 -6.67
CA THR A 494 28.77 15.12 -6.61
C THR A 494 28.66 16.53 -6.04
N GLY A 495 29.67 16.97 -5.28
CA GLY A 495 29.61 18.21 -4.51
C GLY A 495 28.95 18.00 -3.15
N ASN A 496 28.62 16.77 -2.75
CA ASN A 496 28.34 16.40 -1.37
C ASN A 496 29.58 15.74 -0.75
N ALA A 497 30.19 16.38 0.24
CA ALA A 497 31.47 15.96 0.81
C ALA A 497 31.40 14.60 1.54
N ALA A 498 30.23 14.23 2.06
CA ALA A 498 30.02 12.92 2.68
C ALA A 498 29.84 11.83 1.62
N PHE A 499 29.01 12.06 0.60
CA PHE A 499 28.85 11.15 -0.54
C PHE A 499 30.17 10.91 -1.27
N ASP A 500 30.92 11.97 -1.57
CA ASP A 500 32.20 11.90 -2.26
C ASP A 500 33.32 11.28 -1.41
N ALA A 501 33.14 11.22 -0.08
CA ALA A 501 34.05 10.55 0.84
C ALA A 501 33.85 9.03 0.91
N ALA A 502 32.65 8.53 0.63
CA ALA A 502 32.31 7.11 0.63
C ALA A 502 33.00 6.30 -0.49
N SER A 503 33.03 4.97 -0.34
CA SER A 503 33.48 4.07 -1.40
C SER A 503 32.45 4.00 -2.55
N PRO A 504 32.86 3.74 -3.80
CA PRO A 504 31.92 3.60 -4.93
C PRO A 504 30.86 2.52 -4.71
N GLN A 505 31.21 1.46 -3.97
CA GLN A 505 30.30 0.38 -3.59
C GLN A 505 29.25 0.86 -2.59
N ALA A 506 29.65 1.65 -1.59
CA ALA A 506 28.75 2.24 -0.60
C ALA A 506 27.78 3.25 -1.24
N GLN A 507 28.29 4.15 -2.09
CA GLN A 507 27.49 5.07 -2.91
C GLN A 507 26.39 4.30 -3.68
N ALA A 508 26.76 3.21 -4.35
CA ALA A 508 25.83 2.36 -5.10
C ALA A 508 24.83 1.57 -4.22
N SER A 509 25.18 1.20 -2.98
CA SER A 509 24.19 0.59 -2.05
C SER A 509 23.18 1.61 -1.53
N PHE A 510 23.64 2.79 -1.10
CA PHE A 510 22.73 3.81 -0.56
C PHE A 510 21.80 4.38 -1.64
N LEU A 511 22.26 4.54 -2.89
CA LEU A 511 21.39 4.94 -4.00
C LEU A 511 20.34 3.88 -4.37
N ARG A 512 20.67 2.58 -4.27
CA ARG A 512 19.66 1.50 -4.40
C ARG A 512 18.62 1.55 -3.30
N GLN A 513 19.06 1.73 -2.06
CA GLN A 513 18.19 1.81 -0.89
C GLN A 513 17.25 3.01 -0.99
N ALA A 514 17.76 4.19 -1.33
CA ALA A 514 16.96 5.38 -1.55
C ALA A 514 15.94 5.20 -2.70
N ASP A 515 16.32 4.58 -3.82
CA ASP A 515 15.39 4.34 -4.94
C ASP A 515 14.30 3.32 -4.59
N GLN A 516 14.62 2.29 -3.78
CA GLN A 516 13.62 1.37 -3.23
C GLN A 516 12.63 2.08 -2.30
N ILE A 517 13.11 2.92 -1.38
CA ILE A 517 12.25 3.71 -0.48
C ILE A 517 11.38 4.69 -1.28
N ARG A 518 11.96 5.40 -2.26
CA ARG A 518 11.23 6.31 -3.16
C ARG A 518 10.13 5.59 -3.94
N LYS A 519 10.41 4.40 -4.48
CA LYS A 519 9.42 3.56 -5.18
C LYS A 519 8.30 3.10 -4.26
N GLN A 520 8.61 2.75 -3.01
CA GLN A 520 7.60 2.41 -2.01
C GLN A 520 6.70 3.62 -1.70
N GLN A 521 7.28 4.78 -1.39
CA GLN A 521 6.54 6.02 -1.14
C GLN A 521 5.64 6.41 -2.33
N GLN A 522 6.13 6.25 -3.56
CA GLN A 522 5.34 6.51 -4.77
C GLN A 522 4.17 5.52 -4.93
N ALA A 523 4.33 4.25 -4.56
CA ALA A 523 3.25 3.25 -4.57
C ALA A 523 2.18 3.52 -3.48
N GLU A 524 2.60 3.95 -2.28
CA GLU A 524 1.70 4.40 -1.21
C GLU A 524 0.93 5.66 -1.64
N TYR A 525 1.61 6.63 -2.27
CA TYR A 525 0.98 7.83 -2.82
C TYR A 525 -0.05 7.51 -3.91
N ARG A 526 0.29 6.65 -4.89
CA ARG A 526 -0.67 6.13 -5.89
C ARG A 526 -1.91 5.54 -5.23
N THR A 527 -1.73 4.71 -4.20
CA THR A 527 -2.83 4.08 -3.47
C THR A 527 -3.74 5.11 -2.79
N ASN A 528 -3.19 6.22 -2.28
CA ASN A 528 -3.97 7.33 -1.73
C ASN A 528 -4.79 8.04 -2.83
N ILE A 529 -4.16 8.36 -3.96
CA ILE A 529 -4.83 8.99 -5.11
C ILE A 529 -5.94 8.07 -5.65
N ASP A 530 -5.69 6.79 -5.89
CA ASP A 530 -6.71 5.82 -6.33
C ASP A 530 -7.84 5.63 -5.30
N GLY A 531 -7.58 5.84 -4.01
CA GLY A 531 -8.63 5.98 -2.98
C GLY A 531 -9.53 7.18 -3.26
N LYS A 532 -8.95 8.39 -3.29
CA LYS A 532 -9.68 9.63 -3.55
C LYS A 532 -10.41 9.64 -4.90
N VAL A 533 -9.82 9.07 -5.96
CA VAL A 533 -10.44 8.96 -7.28
C VAL A 533 -11.69 8.09 -7.23
N ARG A 534 -11.67 6.97 -6.51
CA ARG A 534 -12.86 6.11 -6.34
C ARG A 534 -13.95 6.83 -5.55
N ASP A 535 -13.60 7.53 -4.47
CA ASP A 535 -14.56 8.27 -3.65
C ASP A 535 -15.17 9.46 -4.41
N ALA A 536 -14.34 10.25 -5.11
CA ALA A 536 -14.79 11.35 -5.95
C ALA A 536 -15.68 10.86 -7.10
N THR A 537 -15.26 9.81 -7.81
CA THR A 537 -16.07 9.18 -8.87
C THR A 537 -17.39 8.66 -8.32
N ALA A 538 -17.41 8.04 -7.14
CA ALA A 538 -18.64 7.59 -6.50
C ALA A 538 -19.58 8.74 -6.11
N ALA A 539 -19.05 9.87 -5.63
CA ALA A 539 -19.81 11.08 -5.34
C ALA A 539 -20.40 11.70 -6.62
N TYR A 540 -19.60 11.89 -7.66
CA TYR A 540 -20.06 12.39 -8.96
C TYR A 540 -21.10 11.46 -9.57
N MET A 541 -20.91 10.15 -9.48
CA MET A 541 -21.87 9.14 -9.94
C MET A 541 -23.19 9.13 -9.15
N ARG A 542 -23.26 9.84 -8.02
CA ARG A 542 -24.47 10.15 -7.25
C ARG A 542 -24.95 11.61 -7.43
N GLY A 543 -24.36 12.37 -8.34
CA GLY A 543 -24.71 13.77 -8.58
C GLY A 543 -24.30 14.73 -7.46
N VAL A 544 -23.28 14.36 -6.67
CA VAL A 544 -22.78 15.13 -5.53
C VAL A 544 -21.37 15.63 -5.84
N GLU A 545 -21.07 16.87 -5.49
CA GLU A 545 -19.72 17.42 -5.61
C GLU A 545 -18.76 16.79 -4.58
N PHE A 546 -17.49 16.67 -4.97
CA PHE A 546 -16.42 16.18 -4.11
C PHE A 546 -15.35 17.28 -3.97
N PRO A 547 -15.23 17.92 -2.78
CA PRO A 547 -14.45 19.15 -2.65
C PRO A 547 -12.93 18.93 -2.78
N ASP A 548 -12.40 17.80 -2.30
CA ASP A 548 -10.97 17.52 -2.22
C ASP A 548 -10.47 16.59 -3.36
N ALA A 549 -10.99 16.79 -4.57
CA ALA A 549 -10.67 15.97 -5.74
C ALA A 549 -9.18 16.09 -6.12
N PRO A 550 -8.49 14.99 -6.49
CA PRO A 550 -7.10 15.04 -6.94
C PRO A 550 -6.89 15.97 -8.14
N THR A 551 -5.89 16.84 -8.06
CA THR A 551 -5.51 17.74 -9.16
C THR A 551 -4.69 17.02 -10.22
N GLN A 552 -4.53 17.65 -11.39
CA GLN A 552 -3.64 17.16 -12.46
C GLN A 552 -2.22 16.92 -11.94
N GLU A 553 -1.70 17.80 -11.08
CA GLU A 553 -0.37 17.65 -10.46
C GLU A 553 -0.29 16.41 -9.56
N ASN A 554 -1.34 16.11 -8.77
CA ASN A 554 -1.39 14.87 -7.98
C ASN A 554 -1.29 13.62 -8.87
N PHE A 555 -1.97 13.62 -10.02
CA PHE A 555 -1.91 12.51 -10.96
C PHE A 555 -0.55 12.39 -11.65
N ILE A 556 0.08 13.51 -12.06
CA ILE A 556 1.43 13.51 -12.65
C ILE A 556 2.46 13.00 -11.64
N ALA A 557 2.42 13.45 -10.39
CA ALA A 557 3.32 12.99 -9.33
C ALA A 557 3.14 11.48 -9.03
N ALA A 558 1.90 11.00 -9.04
CA ALA A 558 1.60 9.59 -8.85
C ALA A 558 2.06 8.72 -10.04
N TYR A 559 1.57 9.01 -11.26
CA TYR A 559 1.64 8.09 -12.41
C TYR A 559 2.66 8.48 -13.49
N GLY A 560 3.28 9.66 -13.39
CA GLY A 560 4.07 10.26 -14.47
C GLY A 560 3.20 11.09 -15.42
N PHE A 561 3.84 11.90 -16.28
CA PHE A 561 3.17 12.92 -17.08
C PHE A 561 1.98 12.39 -17.91
N ARG A 562 2.23 11.46 -18.83
CA ARG A 562 1.21 10.96 -19.76
C ARG A 562 0.04 10.23 -19.08
N GLU A 563 0.35 9.21 -18.28
CA GLU A 563 -0.67 8.42 -17.57
C GLU A 563 -1.43 9.27 -16.55
N GLY A 564 -0.76 10.23 -15.90
CA GLY A 564 -1.40 11.18 -15.00
C GLY A 564 -2.41 12.09 -15.71
N ASN A 565 -2.04 12.66 -16.86
CA ASN A 565 -2.93 13.49 -17.67
C ASN A 565 -4.17 12.71 -18.16
N ASN A 566 -4.00 11.46 -18.59
CA ASN A 566 -5.10 10.59 -19.01
C ASN A 566 -6.08 10.35 -17.84
N ARG A 567 -5.59 9.92 -16.68
CA ARG A 567 -6.43 9.65 -15.49
C ARG A 567 -7.11 10.90 -14.94
N TYR A 568 -6.44 12.05 -14.99
CA TYR A 568 -7.06 13.33 -14.63
C TYR A 568 -8.21 13.69 -15.58
N THR A 569 -8.04 13.42 -16.88
CA THR A 569 -9.10 13.62 -17.89
C THR A 569 -10.30 12.70 -17.63
N GLU A 570 -10.08 11.43 -17.28
CA GLU A 570 -11.14 10.50 -16.88
C GLU A 570 -11.92 11.00 -15.64
N LEU A 571 -11.21 11.47 -14.60
CA LEU A 571 -11.85 12.03 -13.40
C LEU A 571 -12.68 13.28 -13.73
N ARG A 572 -12.17 14.17 -14.59
CA ARG A 572 -12.87 15.37 -15.05
C ARG A 572 -14.13 15.03 -15.85
N ASN A 573 -14.06 14.01 -16.70
CA ASN A 573 -15.23 13.50 -17.44
C ASN A 573 -16.29 12.92 -16.48
N ALA A 574 -15.86 12.20 -15.43
CA ALA A 574 -16.77 11.74 -14.38
C ALA A 574 -17.40 12.89 -13.60
N GLN A 575 -16.65 13.97 -13.32
CA GLN A 575 -17.16 15.19 -12.67
C GLN A 575 -18.25 15.88 -13.50
N ILE A 576 -18.01 16.07 -14.81
CA ILE A 576 -18.99 16.66 -15.74
C ILE A 576 -20.26 15.80 -15.80
N ALA A 577 -20.12 14.48 -15.99
CA ALA A 577 -21.25 13.56 -15.96
C ALA A 577 -22.01 13.63 -14.62
N GLY A 578 -21.31 13.82 -13.50
CA GLY A 578 -21.90 13.99 -12.19
C GLY A 578 -22.76 15.25 -12.04
N GLN A 579 -22.32 16.39 -12.58
CA GLN A 579 -23.13 17.62 -12.59
C GLN A 579 -24.47 17.40 -13.33
N TYR A 580 -24.46 16.67 -14.44
CA TYR A 580 -25.68 16.29 -15.16
C TYR A 580 -26.54 15.25 -14.41
N ILE A 581 -25.94 14.25 -13.78
CA ILE A 581 -26.67 13.30 -12.91
C ILE A 581 -27.38 14.07 -11.77
N GLY A 582 -26.70 15.06 -11.17
CA GLY A 582 -27.25 15.91 -10.11
C GLY A 582 -28.47 16.73 -10.57
N SER A 583 -28.37 17.41 -11.71
CA SER A 583 -29.47 18.23 -12.25
C SER A 583 -30.65 17.38 -12.77
N PHE A 584 -30.38 16.21 -13.34
CA PHE A 584 -31.42 15.31 -13.86
C PHE A 584 -32.21 14.58 -12.76
N ARG A 585 -31.64 14.37 -11.57
CA ARG A 585 -32.31 13.69 -10.45
C ARG A 585 -33.67 14.29 -10.10
N THR A 586 -33.84 15.61 -10.19
CA THR A 586 -35.09 16.33 -9.90
C THR A 586 -35.89 16.71 -11.14
N MET A 587 -35.40 16.41 -12.35
CA MET A 587 -36.10 16.69 -13.61
C MET A 587 -36.97 15.49 -14.05
N PRO A 588 -38.20 15.69 -14.57
CA PRO A 588 -39.02 14.60 -15.11
C PRO A 588 -38.32 13.80 -16.22
N SER A 589 -38.47 12.48 -16.23
CA SER A 589 -37.80 11.61 -17.23
C SER A 589 -38.10 12.01 -18.68
N SER A 590 -39.30 12.51 -18.97
CA SER A 590 -39.67 13.05 -20.30
C SER A 590 -38.86 14.30 -20.66
N SER A 591 -38.71 15.24 -19.72
CA SER A 591 -37.91 16.46 -19.91
C SER A 591 -36.42 16.16 -20.10
N ILE A 592 -35.88 15.15 -19.40
CA ILE A 592 -34.50 14.68 -19.61
C ILE A 592 -34.34 14.18 -21.06
N THR A 593 -35.25 13.31 -21.55
CA THR A 593 -35.20 12.80 -22.93
C THR A 593 -35.26 13.93 -23.96
N THR A 594 -36.13 14.92 -23.76
CA THR A 594 -36.20 16.11 -24.64
C THR A 594 -34.90 16.91 -24.63
N TYR A 595 -34.29 17.11 -23.45
CA TYR A 595 -33.04 17.86 -23.32
C TYR A 595 -31.85 17.16 -24.01
N VAL A 596 -31.75 15.84 -23.90
CA VAL A 596 -30.73 15.04 -24.61
C VAL A 596 -30.89 15.15 -26.13
N GLU A 597 -32.12 14.99 -26.65
CA GLU A 597 -32.36 15.06 -28.10
C GLU A 597 -32.12 16.47 -28.66
N GLN A 598 -32.33 17.52 -27.87
CA GLN A 598 -32.00 18.90 -28.25
C GLN A 598 -30.49 19.21 -28.28
N LEU A 599 -29.68 18.47 -27.52
CA LEU A 599 -28.21 18.62 -27.51
C LEU A 599 -27.49 17.80 -28.58
N LYS A 600 -28.23 16.96 -29.32
CA LYS A 600 -27.70 16.06 -30.34
C LYS A 600 -27.05 16.86 -31.48
N PRO A 601 -25.74 16.68 -31.77
CA PRO A 601 -25.08 17.41 -32.84
C PRO A 601 -25.70 17.08 -34.20
N ASP A 602 -25.95 18.09 -35.03
CA ASP A 602 -26.39 17.85 -36.41
C ASP A 602 -25.23 17.30 -37.24
N THR A 603 -25.48 16.14 -37.87
CA THR A 603 -24.60 15.51 -38.85
C THR A 603 -24.31 16.38 -40.09
N GLY A 604 -25.09 17.44 -40.33
CA GLY A 604 -24.88 18.41 -41.42
C GLY A 604 -23.85 19.50 -41.12
N GLU A 605 -23.49 19.76 -39.86
CA GLU A 605 -22.61 20.87 -39.46
C GLU A 605 -21.29 20.38 -38.83
N THR A 606 -20.52 19.61 -39.60
CA THR A 606 -19.18 19.08 -39.22
C THR A 606 -18.07 20.15 -39.30
N GLY A 607 -18.35 21.36 -38.82
CA GLY A 607 -17.40 22.48 -38.72
C GLY A 607 -16.70 22.54 -37.35
N ASP A 608 -16.00 23.65 -37.10
CA ASP A 608 -15.25 23.87 -35.86
C ASP A 608 -16.10 23.65 -34.60
N GLY A 609 -15.48 23.07 -33.57
CA GLY A 609 -16.13 22.67 -32.32
C GLY A 609 -17.06 21.46 -32.40
N TYR A 610 -17.20 20.78 -33.55
CA TYR A 610 -18.06 19.59 -33.65
C TYR A 610 -17.67 18.48 -32.67
N ALA A 611 -16.36 18.24 -32.48
CA ALA A 611 -15.85 17.26 -31.53
C ALA A 611 -16.25 17.56 -30.08
N GLU A 612 -16.21 18.83 -29.68
CA GLU A 612 -16.63 19.29 -28.33
C GLU A 612 -18.14 19.11 -28.14
N ARG A 613 -18.94 19.46 -29.17
CA ARG A 613 -20.40 19.25 -29.16
C ARG A 613 -20.76 17.76 -29.03
N ALA A 614 -20.05 16.89 -29.75
CA ALA A 614 -20.24 15.45 -29.68
C ALA A 614 -19.88 14.87 -28.31
N GLN A 615 -18.71 15.21 -27.76
CA GLN A 615 -18.31 14.77 -26.41
C GLN A 615 -19.30 15.24 -25.34
N MET A 616 -19.75 16.50 -25.41
CA MET A 616 -20.77 17.03 -24.52
C MET A 616 -22.08 16.23 -24.60
N TYR A 617 -22.57 15.95 -25.81
CA TYR A 617 -23.76 15.12 -26.01
C TYR A 617 -23.59 13.72 -25.39
N ASP A 618 -22.46 13.05 -25.63
CA ASP A 618 -22.20 11.70 -25.10
C ASP A 618 -22.21 11.68 -23.56
N HIS A 619 -21.57 12.66 -22.90
CA HIS A 619 -21.60 12.79 -21.45
C HIS A 619 -23.01 13.01 -20.90
N VAL A 620 -23.80 13.88 -21.55
CA VAL A 620 -25.16 14.19 -21.14
C VAL A 620 -26.10 13.01 -21.38
N ALA A 621 -25.98 12.33 -22.53
CA ALA A 621 -26.75 11.14 -22.87
C ALA A 621 -26.47 9.97 -21.92
N ALA A 622 -25.21 9.78 -21.50
CA ALA A 622 -24.83 8.77 -20.51
C ALA A 622 -25.42 9.10 -19.11
N ALA A 623 -25.34 10.36 -18.68
CA ALA A 623 -25.93 10.83 -17.42
C ALA A 623 -27.46 10.65 -17.40
N ALA A 624 -28.13 11.02 -18.48
CA ALA A 624 -29.57 10.83 -18.68
C ALA A 624 -29.97 9.35 -18.63
N THR A 625 -29.27 8.51 -19.41
CA THR A 625 -29.49 7.06 -19.45
C THR A 625 -29.39 6.47 -18.05
N LYS A 626 -28.35 6.84 -17.29
CA LYS A 626 -28.14 6.38 -15.91
C LYS A 626 -29.30 6.75 -14.98
N VAL A 627 -29.75 8.02 -15.00
CA VAL A 627 -30.87 8.47 -14.15
C VAL A 627 -32.17 7.77 -14.54
N ILE A 628 -32.48 7.68 -15.84
CA ILE A 628 -33.71 7.04 -16.33
C ILE A 628 -33.71 5.53 -16.02
N SER A 629 -32.59 4.84 -16.22
CA SER A 629 -32.46 3.42 -15.88
C SER A 629 -32.59 3.15 -14.38
N GLU A 630 -32.01 3.98 -13.52
CA GLU A 630 -32.15 3.84 -12.06
C GLU A 630 -33.63 4.02 -11.63
N ARG A 631 -34.35 4.99 -12.22
CA ARG A 631 -35.79 5.18 -11.98
C ARG A 631 -36.66 4.01 -12.45
N GLN A 632 -36.24 3.29 -13.49
CA GLN A 632 -36.98 2.13 -14.03
C GLN A 632 -36.69 0.85 -13.24
N ASN A 633 -35.42 0.56 -12.97
CA ASN A 633 -34.98 -0.71 -12.39
C ASN A 633 -34.99 -0.69 -10.85
N ASN A 634 -34.65 0.46 -10.24
CA ASN A 634 -34.51 0.64 -8.80
C ASN A 634 -35.35 1.84 -8.29
N PRO A 635 -36.67 1.93 -8.61
CA PRO A 635 -37.48 3.13 -8.34
C PRO A 635 -37.55 3.52 -6.85
N PHE A 636 -37.38 2.55 -5.94
CA PHE A 636 -37.28 2.83 -4.50
C PHE A 636 -36.00 3.62 -4.16
N ASN A 637 -34.84 3.15 -4.64
CA ASN A 637 -33.57 3.84 -4.42
C ASN A 637 -33.57 5.21 -5.10
N ALA A 638 -34.13 5.33 -6.31
CA ALA A 638 -34.30 6.61 -6.98
C ALA A 638 -35.12 7.64 -6.15
N ALA A 639 -36.09 7.19 -5.36
CA ALA A 639 -36.85 8.07 -4.44
C ALA A 639 -36.07 8.41 -3.16
N VAL A 640 -35.20 7.51 -2.67
CA VAL A 640 -34.28 7.76 -1.55
C VAL A 640 -33.17 8.74 -1.95
N ASP A 641 -32.62 8.58 -3.16
CA ASP A 641 -31.52 9.36 -3.72
C ASP A 641 -31.84 10.83 -3.96
N ILE A 642 -33.13 11.18 -4.02
CA ILE A 642 -33.64 12.56 -4.06
C ILE A 642 -34.18 13.04 -2.71
N GLY A 643 -33.99 12.27 -1.64
CA GLY A 643 -34.40 12.60 -0.27
C GLY A 643 -35.90 12.52 0.02
N VAL A 644 -36.71 12.03 -0.92
CA VAL A 644 -38.18 11.95 -0.78
C VAL A 644 -38.59 10.76 0.08
N TYR A 645 -37.88 9.63 -0.03
CA TYR A 645 -38.06 8.44 0.83
C TYR A 645 -36.90 8.33 1.83
N LYS A 646 -37.19 7.91 3.07
CA LYS A 646 -36.17 7.67 4.10
C LYS A 646 -36.18 6.20 4.54
N PRO A 647 -35.10 5.42 4.38
CA PRO A 647 -35.07 4.01 4.76
C PRO A 647 -35.49 3.76 6.22
N ILE A 648 -36.36 2.78 6.44
CA ILE A 648 -36.91 2.44 7.76
C ILE A 648 -35.98 1.44 8.46
N ALA A 649 -35.07 1.96 9.29
CA ALA A 649 -34.19 1.15 10.13
C ALA A 649 -34.80 0.78 11.51
N SER A 650 -36.01 1.28 11.82
CA SER A 650 -36.65 1.10 13.13
C SER A 650 -37.66 -0.04 13.13
N ASN A 651 -37.68 -0.83 14.20
CA ASN A 651 -38.74 -1.81 14.47
C ASN A 651 -39.97 -1.19 15.17
N ASN A 652 -39.99 0.12 15.44
CA ASN A 652 -41.08 0.80 16.14
C ASN A 652 -42.30 0.97 15.21
N PRO A 653 -43.48 0.40 15.56
CA PRO A 653 -44.72 0.51 14.76
C PRO A 653 -45.07 1.95 14.33
N ALA A 654 -44.92 2.93 15.22
CA ALA A 654 -45.28 4.32 14.95
C ALA A 654 -44.31 4.97 13.95
N ALA A 655 -43.03 4.64 14.02
CA ALA A 655 -42.01 5.14 13.09
C ALA A 655 -42.21 4.57 11.67
N ILE A 656 -42.42 3.25 11.58
CA ILE A 656 -42.75 2.56 10.31
C ILE A 656 -44.00 3.20 9.69
N THR A 657 -45.06 3.36 10.48
CA THR A 657 -46.35 3.88 10.01
C THR A 657 -46.26 5.33 9.53
N SER A 658 -45.55 6.19 10.27
CA SER A 658 -45.39 7.61 9.93
C SER A 658 -44.62 7.80 8.62
N GLU A 659 -43.53 7.04 8.43
CA GLU A 659 -42.76 7.10 7.18
C GLU A 659 -43.56 6.56 6.00
N VAL A 660 -44.29 5.45 6.14
CA VAL A 660 -45.17 4.95 5.07
C VAL A 660 -46.26 5.97 4.69
N ALA A 661 -46.81 6.74 5.65
CA ALA A 661 -47.76 7.82 5.36
C ALA A 661 -47.13 8.96 4.54
N ASN A 662 -45.89 9.36 4.88
CA ASN A 662 -45.13 10.34 4.12
C ASN A 662 -44.87 9.86 2.67
N ARG A 663 -44.39 8.61 2.54
CA ARG A 663 -44.09 7.98 1.24
C ARG A 663 -45.31 7.85 0.35
N PHE A 664 -46.47 7.52 0.92
CA PHE A 664 -47.74 7.45 0.19
C PHE A 664 -48.15 8.83 -0.34
N SER A 665 -48.07 9.86 0.51
CA SER A 665 -48.38 11.24 0.14
C SER A 665 -47.46 11.79 -0.96
N ALA A 666 -46.20 11.31 -1.02
CA ALA A 666 -45.24 11.70 -2.05
C ALA A 666 -45.36 10.94 -3.39
N GLN A 667 -46.19 9.89 -3.50
CA GLN A 667 -46.22 9.06 -4.71
C GLN A 667 -46.65 9.79 -5.98
N GLU A 668 -47.53 10.79 -5.89
CA GLU A 668 -47.97 11.54 -7.07
C GLU A 668 -46.84 12.43 -7.62
N ASN A 669 -46.09 13.11 -6.74
CA ASN A 669 -44.90 13.88 -7.10
C ASN A 669 -43.82 12.99 -7.72
N LEU A 670 -43.59 11.79 -7.15
CA LEU A 670 -42.64 10.81 -7.70
C LEU A 670 -43.07 10.33 -9.10
N ARG A 671 -44.36 10.04 -9.32
CA ARG A 671 -44.90 9.70 -10.65
C ARG A 671 -44.70 10.83 -11.65
N GLY A 672 -44.86 12.09 -11.22
CA GLY A 672 -44.57 13.28 -12.03
C GLY A 672 -43.10 13.37 -12.49
N LEU A 673 -42.16 12.84 -11.70
CA LEU A 673 -40.75 12.70 -12.09
C LEU A 673 -40.47 11.48 -12.98
N GLY A 674 -41.43 10.57 -13.14
CA GLY A 674 -41.24 9.26 -13.78
C GLY A 674 -40.69 8.19 -12.83
N ILE A 675 -40.86 8.33 -11.51
CA ILE A 675 -40.41 7.39 -10.47
C ILE A 675 -41.62 6.63 -9.92
N ASN A 676 -41.72 5.34 -10.23
CA ASN A 676 -42.80 4.47 -9.76
C ASN A 676 -42.41 3.69 -8.49
N ALA A 677 -42.10 4.40 -7.41
CA ALA A 677 -41.57 3.79 -6.18
C ALA A 677 -42.63 2.99 -5.40
N PRO A 678 -42.33 1.74 -4.98
CA PRO A 678 -43.16 0.99 -4.03
C PRO A 678 -43.06 1.61 -2.62
N LEU A 679 -44.10 1.50 -1.79
CA LEU A 679 -44.09 2.11 -0.45
C LEU A 679 -43.03 1.51 0.51
N LEU A 680 -42.59 0.29 0.24
CA LEU A 680 -41.60 -0.46 1.01
C LEU A 680 -40.54 -1.02 0.05
N SER A 681 -39.29 -1.08 0.49
CA SER A 681 -38.25 -1.89 -0.17
C SER A 681 -38.53 -3.39 0.03
N SER A 682 -37.83 -4.25 -0.70
CA SER A 682 -37.90 -5.71 -0.53
C SER A 682 -37.50 -6.15 0.88
N GLU A 683 -36.49 -5.49 1.45
CA GLU A 683 -35.96 -5.72 2.80
C GLU A 683 -36.96 -5.25 3.86
N GLU A 684 -37.52 -4.05 3.70
CA GLU A 684 -38.53 -3.49 4.60
C GLU A 684 -39.81 -4.33 4.59
N ALA A 685 -40.27 -4.76 3.40
CA ALA A 685 -41.42 -5.66 3.27
C ALA A 685 -41.15 -7.02 3.93
N SER A 686 -39.95 -7.58 3.77
CA SER A 686 -39.54 -8.84 4.42
C SER A 686 -39.50 -8.72 5.95
N ALA A 687 -38.91 -7.63 6.48
CA ALA A 687 -38.86 -7.36 7.91
C ALA A 687 -40.27 -7.19 8.51
N LEU A 688 -41.13 -6.41 7.85
CA LEU A 688 -42.52 -6.21 8.29
C LEU A 688 -43.35 -7.49 8.15
N THR A 689 -43.08 -8.34 7.14
CA THR A 689 -43.69 -9.68 7.02
C THR A 689 -43.36 -10.56 8.22
N GLN A 690 -42.12 -10.52 8.74
CA GLN A 690 -41.75 -11.27 9.94
C GLN A 690 -42.48 -10.73 11.19
N GLN A 691 -42.60 -9.41 11.35
CA GLN A 691 -43.35 -8.82 12.46
C GLN A 691 -44.85 -9.16 12.43
N VAL A 692 -45.47 -9.16 11.24
CA VAL A 692 -46.92 -9.38 11.09
C VAL A 692 -47.29 -10.86 11.02
N ARG A 693 -46.47 -11.71 10.38
CA ARG A 693 -46.81 -13.12 10.09
C ARG A 693 -45.81 -14.14 10.66
N GLY A 694 -44.64 -13.72 11.12
CA GLY A 694 -43.61 -14.60 11.71
C GLY A 694 -43.75 -14.84 13.22
N THR A 695 -44.50 -13.99 13.93
CA THR A 695 -44.75 -14.17 15.38
C THR A 695 -45.75 -15.31 15.64
N THR A 696 -45.48 -16.11 16.68
CA THR A 696 -46.44 -17.06 17.26
C THR A 696 -47.47 -16.38 18.16
N ASN A 697 -47.25 -15.11 18.52
CA ASN A 697 -48.17 -14.31 19.33
C ASN A 697 -48.92 -13.29 18.46
N VAL A 698 -50.08 -13.69 17.95
CA VAL A 698 -50.93 -12.87 17.08
C VAL A 698 -51.38 -11.56 17.74
N ASP A 699 -51.41 -11.45 19.07
CA ASP A 699 -51.76 -10.18 19.74
C ASP A 699 -50.74 -9.06 19.46
N GLN A 700 -49.48 -9.40 19.15
CA GLN A 700 -48.47 -8.44 18.69
C GLN A 700 -48.81 -7.92 17.28
N THR A 701 -49.21 -8.82 16.37
CA THR A 701 -49.69 -8.47 15.03
C THR A 701 -50.90 -7.54 15.11
N ILE A 702 -51.86 -7.83 16.00
CA ILE A 702 -53.06 -7.01 16.20
C ILE A 702 -52.69 -5.56 16.56
N GLY A 703 -51.77 -5.33 17.49
CA GLY A 703 -51.35 -3.98 17.88
C GLY A 703 -50.67 -3.20 16.74
N LEU A 704 -49.80 -3.87 15.98
CA LEU A 704 -49.13 -3.29 14.83
C LEU A 704 -50.10 -2.93 13.70
N LEU A 705 -50.99 -3.85 13.31
CA LEU A 705 -51.98 -3.61 12.26
C LEU A 705 -53.03 -2.57 12.68
N GLN A 706 -53.37 -2.48 13.97
CA GLN A 706 -54.20 -1.39 14.49
C GLN A 706 -53.52 -0.03 14.33
N SER A 707 -52.26 0.11 14.77
CA SER A 707 -51.50 1.36 14.61
C SER A 707 -51.41 1.80 13.15
N MET A 708 -51.21 0.84 12.23
CA MET A 708 -51.18 1.11 10.80
C MET A 708 -52.56 1.50 10.26
N GLY A 709 -53.60 0.73 10.57
CA GLY A 709 -54.97 0.97 10.09
C GLY A 709 -55.60 2.28 10.58
N GLN A 710 -55.21 2.77 11.76
CA GLN A 710 -55.68 4.05 12.31
C GLN A 710 -54.98 5.27 11.69
N THR A 711 -53.79 5.09 11.11
CA THR A 711 -52.94 6.20 10.63
C THR A 711 -52.87 6.26 9.10
N LEU A 712 -52.87 5.11 8.43
CA LEU A 712 -52.72 5.02 6.98
C LEU A 712 -54.08 5.14 6.27
N PRO A 713 -54.18 5.90 5.17
CA PRO A 713 -55.34 5.84 4.28
C PRO A 713 -55.62 4.40 3.82
N PRO A 714 -56.89 3.98 3.62
CA PRO A 714 -57.22 2.60 3.25
C PRO A 714 -56.48 2.04 2.03
N ASN A 715 -56.17 2.89 1.04
CA ASN A 715 -55.39 2.51 -0.13
C ASN A 715 -53.91 2.26 0.21
N ALA A 716 -53.30 3.10 1.07
CA ALA A 716 -51.94 2.91 1.55
C ALA A 716 -51.82 1.61 2.37
N MET A 717 -52.77 1.35 3.27
CA MET A 717 -52.83 0.11 4.05
C MET A 717 -52.98 -1.13 3.16
N ARG A 718 -53.80 -1.06 2.10
CA ARG A 718 -53.91 -2.15 1.11
C ARG A 718 -52.58 -2.40 0.38
N MET A 719 -51.86 -1.34 -0.02
CA MET A 719 -50.55 -1.49 -0.66
C MET A 719 -49.54 -2.16 0.28
N VAL A 720 -49.43 -1.70 1.53
CA VAL A 720 -48.59 -2.32 2.56
C VAL A 720 -48.96 -3.79 2.76
N ALA A 721 -50.25 -4.09 2.93
CA ALA A 721 -50.73 -5.44 3.15
C ALA A 721 -50.41 -6.38 1.98
N THR A 722 -50.56 -5.91 0.72
CA THR A 722 -50.16 -6.67 -0.46
C THR A 722 -48.65 -6.92 -0.51
N SER A 723 -47.81 -5.97 -0.08
CA SER A 723 -46.36 -6.17 -0.01
C SER A 723 -45.92 -7.22 1.01
N ILE A 724 -46.63 -7.35 2.15
CA ILE A 724 -46.25 -8.27 3.25
C ILE A 724 -47.06 -9.59 3.29
N ALA A 725 -48.16 -9.65 2.55
CA ALA A 725 -49.06 -10.79 2.47
C ALA A 725 -49.67 -10.94 1.05
N PRO A 726 -48.86 -11.05 -0.02
CA PRO A 726 -49.34 -10.97 -1.40
C PRO A 726 -50.40 -12.02 -1.77
N ASN A 727 -50.41 -13.16 -1.07
CA ASN A 727 -51.33 -14.28 -1.29
C ASN A 727 -52.47 -14.35 -0.26
N SER A 728 -52.71 -13.29 0.53
CA SER A 728 -53.77 -13.32 1.56
C SER A 728 -54.47 -11.98 1.76
N ALA A 729 -55.80 -12.01 1.71
CA ALA A 729 -56.64 -10.87 2.10
C ALA A 729 -56.66 -10.62 3.62
N ALA A 730 -56.24 -11.60 4.44
CA ALA A 730 -56.37 -11.59 5.90
C ALA A 730 -55.72 -10.35 6.54
N THR A 731 -54.48 -10.03 6.15
CA THR A 731 -53.73 -8.89 6.68
C THR A 731 -54.37 -7.56 6.32
N ALA A 732 -54.81 -7.40 5.06
CA ALA A 732 -55.47 -6.18 4.59
C ALA A 732 -56.82 -5.97 5.28
N TYR A 733 -57.63 -7.04 5.36
CA TYR A 733 -58.94 -7.02 6.02
C TYR A 733 -58.81 -6.69 7.50
N SER A 734 -57.93 -7.40 8.23
CA SER A 734 -57.73 -7.20 9.67
C SER A 734 -57.20 -5.81 9.96
N ALA A 735 -56.24 -5.28 9.18
CA ALA A 735 -55.73 -3.92 9.39
C ALA A 735 -56.80 -2.84 9.16
N LEU A 736 -57.62 -2.96 8.12
CA LEU A 736 -58.72 -2.03 7.87
C LEU A 736 -59.81 -2.12 8.94
N LEU A 737 -60.10 -3.33 9.42
CA LEU A 737 -61.07 -3.58 10.48
C LEU A 737 -60.59 -3.04 11.85
N LEU A 738 -59.34 -3.31 12.23
CA LEU A 738 -58.69 -2.77 13.44
C LEU A 738 -58.45 -1.26 13.38
N GLY A 739 -58.31 -0.70 12.17
CA GLY A 739 -58.19 0.73 11.92
C GLY A 739 -59.45 1.53 12.24
N THR A 740 -60.61 0.87 12.33
CA THR A 740 -61.83 1.53 12.83
C THR A 740 -61.64 1.99 14.29
N PRO A 741 -62.18 3.15 14.70
CA PRO A 741 -62.14 3.57 16.10
C PRO A 741 -62.71 2.51 17.05
N ASP A 742 -62.17 2.40 18.25
CA ASP A 742 -62.82 1.63 19.33
C ASP A 742 -64.16 2.28 19.69
N ASN A 743 -65.14 1.45 20.04
CA ASN A 743 -66.45 1.80 20.59
C ASN A 743 -66.56 1.27 22.04
N GLN A 744 -67.69 1.51 22.71
CA GLN A 744 -67.85 1.15 24.12
C GLN A 744 -67.83 -0.36 24.42
N TYR A 745 -67.98 -1.22 23.40
CA TYR A 745 -68.01 -2.68 23.52
C TYR A 745 -66.70 -3.37 23.15
N ASP A 746 -65.79 -2.69 22.44
CA ASP A 746 -64.47 -3.24 22.07
C ASP A 746 -63.27 -2.40 22.56
N LYS A 747 -63.50 -1.36 23.38
CA LYS A 747 -62.46 -0.51 23.94
C LYS A 747 -61.28 -1.30 24.56
N LYS A 748 -60.07 -0.95 24.14
CA LYS A 748 -58.81 -1.32 24.85
C LYS A 748 -58.27 -0.22 25.76
N SER A 749 -58.77 1.00 25.61
CA SER A 749 -58.46 2.14 26.50
C SER A 749 -59.38 2.18 27.72
N GLY A 750 -58.87 2.70 28.85
CA GLY A 750 -59.67 2.99 30.04
C GLY A 750 -60.73 4.08 29.81
N THR A 751 -60.51 4.97 28.86
CA THR A 751 -61.40 6.08 28.46
C THR A 751 -61.69 6.05 26.96
N ILE A 752 -62.88 6.54 26.58
CA ILE A 752 -63.36 6.57 25.19
C ILE A 752 -64.22 7.82 24.98
N ALA A 753 -64.13 8.46 23.81
CA ALA A 753 -64.89 9.68 23.52
C ALA A 753 -66.36 9.37 23.19
N TYR A 754 -67.28 10.27 23.57
CA TYR A 754 -68.71 10.08 23.31
C TYR A 754 -69.05 9.97 21.82
N SER A 755 -68.28 10.62 20.95
CA SER A 755 -68.39 10.52 19.49
C SER A 755 -68.07 9.13 18.92
N GLN A 756 -67.54 8.22 19.73
CA GLN A 756 -67.23 6.83 19.35
C GLN A 756 -68.28 5.83 19.85
N PHE A 757 -69.35 6.29 20.52
CA PHE A 757 -70.41 5.40 21.02
C PHE A 757 -71.32 4.97 19.87
N VAL A 758 -71.51 3.67 19.72
CA VAL A 758 -72.46 3.09 18.75
C VAL A 758 -73.80 2.79 19.41
N GLY A 759 -74.90 2.98 18.68
CA GLY A 759 -76.27 2.88 19.22
C GLY A 759 -76.79 1.44 19.43
N TYR A 760 -75.99 0.42 19.12
CA TYR A 760 -76.33 -1.00 19.21
C TYR A 760 -75.12 -1.78 19.75
N LYS A 761 -75.34 -2.96 20.31
CA LYS A 761 -74.23 -3.86 20.70
C LYS A 761 -73.78 -4.65 19.46
N PRO A 762 -72.51 -4.56 19.03
CA PRO A 762 -72.02 -5.35 17.90
C PRO A 762 -72.15 -6.86 18.13
N THR A 763 -72.51 -7.58 17.08
CA THR A 763 -72.64 -9.05 17.08
C THR A 763 -71.29 -9.77 17.10
N MET A 764 -70.20 -9.08 16.76
CA MET A 764 -68.82 -9.58 16.76
C MET A 764 -67.86 -8.51 17.26
N ASN A 765 -66.79 -8.92 17.94
CA ASN A 765 -65.69 -8.05 18.34
C ASN A 765 -64.61 -8.02 17.23
N LYS A 766 -64.20 -6.82 16.81
CA LYS A 766 -63.23 -6.63 15.70
C LYS A 766 -61.85 -7.25 15.98
N TYR A 767 -61.43 -7.31 17.24
CA TYR A 767 -60.15 -7.89 17.64
C TYR A 767 -60.20 -9.42 17.59
N ASP A 768 -61.29 -10.03 18.07
CA ASP A 768 -61.46 -11.48 18.04
C ASP A 768 -61.53 -11.98 16.60
N VAL A 769 -62.32 -11.33 15.74
CA VAL A 769 -62.40 -11.66 14.30
C VAL A 769 -61.03 -11.53 13.63
N SER A 770 -60.32 -10.42 13.86
CA SER A 770 -58.98 -10.22 13.30
C SER A 770 -58.00 -11.28 13.79
N LYS A 771 -58.03 -11.62 15.08
CA LYS A 771 -57.15 -12.64 15.68
C LYS A 771 -57.41 -14.01 15.09
N THR A 772 -58.68 -14.42 14.95
CA THR A 772 -59.08 -15.69 14.35
C THR A 772 -58.66 -15.77 12.88
N ILE A 773 -58.94 -14.73 12.08
CA ILE A 773 -58.59 -14.68 10.65
C ILE A 773 -57.07 -14.70 10.45
N LEU A 774 -56.29 -13.91 11.21
CA LEU A 774 -54.83 -13.88 11.09
C LEU A 774 -54.18 -15.21 11.53
N SER A 775 -54.67 -15.79 12.62
CA SER A 775 -54.19 -17.11 13.08
C SER A 775 -54.47 -18.19 12.04
N GLY A 776 -55.67 -18.18 11.45
CA GLY A 776 -56.04 -19.11 10.39
C GLY A 776 -55.25 -18.92 9.10
N ASP A 777 -54.95 -17.69 8.70
CA ASP A 777 -54.03 -17.43 7.58
C ASP A 777 -52.62 -17.98 7.86
N GLN A 778 -52.10 -17.79 9.07
CA GLN A 778 -50.81 -18.36 9.48
C GLN A 778 -50.82 -19.91 9.43
N LEU A 779 -51.92 -20.54 9.82
CA LEU A 779 -52.09 -22.00 9.75
C LEU A 779 -52.22 -22.55 8.33
N LEU A 780 -52.82 -21.79 7.41
CA LEU A 780 -52.93 -22.19 5.99
C LEU A 780 -51.67 -21.86 5.19
N ASN A 781 -51.04 -20.73 5.49
CA ASN A 781 -49.93 -20.14 4.75
C ASN A 781 -48.71 -19.87 5.65
N PRO A 782 -48.17 -20.89 6.36
CA PRO A 782 -47.09 -20.70 7.33
C PRO A 782 -45.82 -20.13 6.68
N THR A 783 -45.21 -19.16 7.36
CA THR A 783 -43.96 -18.52 6.94
C THR A 783 -42.77 -19.49 7.00
N LYS A 784 -41.62 -19.11 6.43
CA LYS A 784 -40.41 -19.93 6.52
C LYS A 784 -40.03 -20.23 7.98
N GLN A 785 -39.97 -19.20 8.83
CA GLN A 785 -39.68 -19.34 10.26
C GLN A 785 -40.66 -20.28 10.99
N MET A 786 -41.95 -20.23 10.64
CA MET A 786 -42.95 -21.15 11.20
C MET A 786 -42.72 -22.60 10.76
N LYS A 787 -42.37 -22.83 9.48
CA LYS A 787 -42.01 -24.16 8.97
C LYS A 787 -40.72 -24.70 9.59
N ASP A 788 -39.72 -23.83 9.76
CA ASP A 788 -38.46 -24.14 10.45
C ASP A 788 -38.73 -24.48 11.94
N ALA A 789 -39.75 -23.89 12.55
CA ALA A 789 -40.28 -24.23 13.89
C ALA A 789 -41.24 -25.44 13.90
N GLY A 790 -41.36 -26.19 12.80
CA GLY A 790 -42.16 -27.41 12.70
C GLY A 790 -43.65 -27.23 12.35
N ILE A 791 -44.13 -25.99 12.16
CA ILE A 791 -45.53 -25.72 11.82
C ILE A 791 -45.78 -26.02 10.34
N GLN A 792 -46.59 -27.03 10.07
CA GLN A 792 -47.02 -27.40 8.72
C GLN A 792 -48.40 -26.80 8.37
N PRO A 793 -48.71 -26.60 7.07
CA PRO A 793 -50.04 -26.15 6.64
C PRO A 793 -51.13 -27.10 7.12
N VAL A 794 -52.20 -26.55 7.71
CA VAL A 794 -53.33 -27.36 8.20
C VAL A 794 -54.18 -27.90 7.04
N ALA A 795 -54.72 -29.11 7.22
CA ALA A 795 -55.62 -29.71 6.25
C ALA A 795 -57.04 -29.12 6.36
N LEU A 796 -57.70 -28.90 5.23
CA LEU A 796 -59.08 -28.44 5.18
C LEU A 796 -59.96 -29.44 4.43
N PRO A 797 -61.30 -29.38 4.57
CA PRO A 797 -62.20 -30.00 3.63
C PRO A 797 -61.90 -29.55 2.19
N SER A 798 -62.11 -30.46 1.22
CA SER A 798 -61.87 -30.19 -0.20
C SER A 798 -62.55 -28.90 -0.69
N GLU A 799 -61.88 -28.17 -1.58
CA GLU A 799 -62.28 -26.85 -2.07
C GLU A 799 -63.77 -26.75 -2.47
N ASP A 800 -64.31 -27.75 -3.19
CA ASP A 800 -65.73 -27.79 -3.58
C ASP A 800 -66.71 -27.83 -2.40
N LYS A 801 -66.33 -28.48 -1.30
CA LYS A 801 -67.16 -28.59 -0.08
C LYS A 801 -67.17 -27.25 0.66
N LEU A 802 -66.00 -26.63 0.83
CA LEU A 802 -65.89 -25.31 1.46
C LEU A 802 -66.57 -24.22 0.63
N LYS A 803 -66.39 -24.23 -0.69
CA LYS A 803 -67.02 -23.26 -1.59
C LYS A 803 -68.53 -23.38 -1.61
N ARG A 804 -69.07 -24.61 -1.62
CA ARG A 804 -70.52 -24.87 -1.46
C ARG A 804 -71.01 -24.35 -0.12
N ALA A 805 -70.41 -24.78 0.99
CA ALA A 805 -70.81 -24.36 2.34
C ALA A 805 -70.77 -22.84 2.53
N PHE A 806 -69.76 -22.16 1.98
CA PHE A 806 -69.72 -20.69 1.96
C PHE A 806 -70.85 -20.09 1.11
N THR A 807 -71.11 -20.62 -0.08
CA THR A 807 -72.18 -20.12 -0.98
C THR A 807 -73.57 -20.32 -0.38
N ASP A 808 -73.81 -21.45 0.30
CA ASP A 808 -75.06 -21.71 1.02
C ASP A 808 -75.28 -20.68 2.17
N GLU A 809 -74.19 -20.17 2.75
CA GLU A 809 -74.26 -19.18 3.83
C GLU A 809 -74.31 -17.72 3.36
N VAL A 810 -73.66 -17.35 2.26
CA VAL A 810 -73.71 -15.97 1.74
C VAL A 810 -74.78 -15.75 0.67
N GLY A 811 -75.37 -16.82 0.14
CA GLY A 811 -76.43 -16.78 -0.86
C GLY A 811 -76.03 -15.99 -2.10
N ASN A 812 -76.93 -15.13 -2.59
CA ASN A 812 -76.68 -14.31 -3.78
C ASN A 812 -76.00 -12.94 -3.50
N ALA A 813 -75.52 -12.70 -2.27
CA ALA A 813 -75.04 -11.38 -1.83
C ALA A 813 -73.84 -10.82 -2.60
N PHE A 814 -73.06 -11.69 -3.26
CA PHE A 814 -71.91 -11.31 -4.10
C PHE A 814 -72.19 -11.40 -5.61
N SER A 815 -73.42 -11.67 -6.03
CA SER A 815 -73.81 -11.77 -7.45
C SER A 815 -73.43 -10.54 -8.28
N ASN A 816 -73.59 -9.35 -7.70
CA ASN A 816 -73.24 -8.06 -8.31
C ASN A 816 -71.81 -7.58 -8.00
N ASN A 817 -71.03 -8.34 -7.23
CA ASN A 817 -69.63 -8.03 -6.89
C ASN A 817 -68.79 -9.32 -6.72
N PRO A 818 -68.47 -10.04 -7.81
CA PRO A 818 -67.76 -11.32 -7.74
C PRO A 818 -66.37 -11.21 -7.11
N GLN A 819 -65.68 -10.08 -7.28
CA GLN A 819 -64.36 -9.83 -6.70
C GLN A 819 -64.42 -9.78 -5.16
N ALA A 820 -65.43 -9.10 -4.60
CA ALA A 820 -65.65 -9.11 -3.14
C ALA A 820 -66.05 -10.51 -2.63
N GLY A 821 -66.79 -11.29 -3.42
CA GLY A 821 -67.11 -12.68 -3.11
C GLY A 821 -65.87 -13.58 -3.04
N GLN A 822 -64.94 -13.45 -4.00
CA GLN A 822 -63.66 -14.16 -3.98
C GLN A 822 -62.80 -13.76 -2.77
N MET A 823 -62.73 -12.46 -2.45
CA MET A 823 -62.00 -11.96 -1.28
C MET A 823 -62.61 -12.51 0.02
N SER A 824 -63.93 -12.41 0.19
CA SER A 824 -64.65 -12.93 1.36
C SER A 824 -64.51 -14.44 1.49
N TYR A 825 -64.48 -15.18 0.37
CA TYR A 825 -64.22 -16.62 0.41
C TYR A 825 -62.79 -16.96 0.85
N SER A 826 -61.78 -16.16 0.48
CA SER A 826 -60.42 -16.33 1.00
C SER A 826 -60.33 -16.07 2.52
N LEU A 827 -61.04 -15.04 3.00
CA LEU A 827 -61.18 -14.72 4.42
C LEU A 827 -61.95 -15.82 5.17
N PHE A 828 -62.97 -16.42 4.54
CA PHE A 828 -63.73 -17.55 5.08
C PHE A 828 -62.83 -18.77 5.30
N LYS A 829 -61.95 -19.12 4.36
CA LYS A 829 -61.02 -20.24 4.57
C LYS A 829 -60.08 -19.97 5.75
N ALA A 830 -59.56 -18.75 5.87
CA ALA A 830 -58.75 -18.35 7.02
C ALA A 830 -59.56 -18.41 8.34
N ALA A 831 -60.76 -17.81 8.40
CA ALA A 831 -61.62 -17.87 9.58
C ALA A 831 -61.98 -19.33 9.97
N TYR A 832 -62.33 -20.17 8.99
CA TYR A 832 -62.63 -21.60 9.20
C TYR A 832 -61.42 -22.32 9.82
N ALA A 833 -60.22 -22.15 9.25
CA ALA A 833 -58.99 -22.74 9.77
C ALA A 833 -58.69 -22.27 11.20
N GLY A 834 -58.83 -20.97 11.46
CA GLY A 834 -58.65 -20.38 12.79
C GLY A 834 -59.60 -21.00 13.82
N ILE A 835 -60.91 -20.98 13.56
CA ILE A 835 -61.93 -21.54 14.46
C ILE A 835 -61.70 -23.05 14.68
N ALA A 836 -61.57 -23.82 13.59
CA ALA A 836 -61.46 -25.27 13.67
C ALA A 836 -60.23 -25.72 14.47
N TYR A 837 -59.05 -25.19 14.16
CA TYR A 837 -57.80 -25.64 14.77
C TYR A 837 -57.49 -24.99 16.12
N GLN A 838 -58.06 -23.82 16.45
CA GLN A 838 -57.94 -23.25 17.80
C GLN A 838 -58.94 -23.83 18.80
N SER A 839 -60.00 -24.53 18.34
CA SER A 839 -60.99 -25.15 19.22
C SER A 839 -60.43 -26.31 20.08
N GLY A 840 -59.40 -27.01 19.58
CA GLY A 840 -58.94 -28.28 20.13
C GLY A 840 -59.89 -29.47 19.88
N ASP A 841 -61.04 -29.26 19.23
CA ASP A 841 -62.05 -30.29 18.97
C ASP A 841 -61.79 -31.00 17.63
N SER A 842 -61.55 -32.31 17.69
CA SER A 842 -61.34 -33.15 16.51
C SER A 842 -62.58 -33.26 15.60
N ALA A 843 -63.78 -32.97 16.10
CA ALA A 843 -64.99 -32.89 15.28
C ALA A 843 -65.05 -31.64 14.38
N MET A 844 -64.29 -30.58 14.72
CA MET A 844 -64.23 -29.35 13.93
C MET A 844 -63.13 -29.37 12.85
N THR A 845 -62.08 -30.18 13.04
CA THR A 845 -60.93 -30.30 12.11
C THR A 845 -61.07 -31.39 11.04
N ARG A 846 -62.27 -31.98 10.91
CA ARG A 846 -62.59 -32.97 9.86
C ARG A 846 -62.35 -32.43 8.45
N THR A 847 -61.83 -33.29 7.57
CA THR A 847 -61.55 -32.98 6.15
C THR A 847 -62.53 -33.67 5.19
N ASP A 848 -63.35 -34.60 5.68
CA ASP A 848 -64.36 -35.31 4.89
C ASP A 848 -65.66 -34.51 4.73
N ALA A 849 -65.97 -33.61 5.65
CA ALA A 849 -67.07 -32.65 5.56
C ALA A 849 -66.70 -31.31 6.23
N ALA A 850 -67.33 -30.22 5.80
CA ALA A 850 -67.24 -28.94 6.50
C ALA A 850 -68.19 -28.94 7.71
N ASN A 851 -67.72 -28.49 8.88
CA ASN A 851 -68.51 -28.42 10.10
C ASN A 851 -69.44 -27.19 10.04
N SER A 852 -70.76 -27.39 10.22
CA SER A 852 -71.80 -26.34 10.10
C SER A 852 -71.55 -25.12 10.97
N ASP A 853 -71.19 -25.36 12.23
CA ASP A 853 -71.05 -24.31 13.25
C ASP A 853 -69.78 -23.48 13.01
N VAL A 854 -68.76 -24.11 12.41
CA VAL A 854 -67.56 -23.44 11.92
C VAL A 854 -67.87 -22.65 10.64
N VAL A 855 -68.66 -23.21 9.71
CA VAL A 855 -69.08 -22.54 8.47
C VAL A 855 -69.84 -21.24 8.76
N GLU A 856 -70.87 -21.29 9.61
CA GLU A 856 -71.71 -20.13 9.96
C GLU A 856 -70.85 -19.00 10.53
N LYS A 857 -70.06 -19.30 11.56
CA LYS A 857 -69.16 -18.33 12.22
C LYS A 857 -68.09 -17.81 11.27
N ALA A 858 -67.46 -18.67 10.48
CA ALA A 858 -66.43 -18.26 9.52
C ALA A 858 -66.99 -17.35 8.42
N ALA A 859 -68.21 -17.62 7.93
CA ALA A 859 -68.87 -16.79 6.93
C ALA A 859 -69.29 -15.43 7.53
N GLN A 860 -69.78 -15.42 8.77
CA GLN A 860 -70.08 -14.19 9.50
C GLN A 860 -68.81 -13.33 9.68
N MET A 861 -67.71 -13.93 10.16
CA MET A 861 -66.41 -13.25 10.32
C MET A 861 -65.85 -12.70 9.00
N ALA A 862 -65.95 -13.46 7.91
CA ALA A 862 -65.39 -13.11 6.61
C ALA A 862 -66.18 -12.04 5.85
N THR A 863 -67.45 -11.82 6.20
CA THR A 863 -68.34 -10.87 5.50
C THR A 863 -68.75 -9.68 6.37
N GLY A 864 -68.75 -9.81 7.70
CA GLY A 864 -69.44 -8.90 8.62
C GLY A 864 -70.86 -9.35 8.98
N GLY A 865 -71.41 -10.35 8.28
CA GLY A 865 -72.77 -10.89 8.43
C GLY A 865 -73.64 -10.63 7.20
N VAL A 866 -74.55 -11.56 6.90
CA VAL A 866 -75.46 -11.48 5.73
C VAL A 866 -76.93 -11.45 6.18
N TYR A 867 -77.68 -10.48 5.65
CA TYR A 867 -79.14 -10.47 5.73
C TYR A 867 -79.70 -11.20 4.51
N LYS A 868 -80.13 -12.47 4.69
CA LYS A 868 -80.78 -13.24 3.63
C LYS A 868 -82.20 -12.71 3.33
N GLY A 869 -82.53 -12.48 2.06
CA GLY A 869 -83.85 -12.05 1.58
C GLY A 869 -84.27 -10.59 1.85
N PHE A 870 -83.34 -9.69 2.20
CA PHE A 870 -83.64 -8.25 2.37
C PHE A 870 -83.94 -7.56 1.03
N ASN A 871 -85.10 -6.91 0.91
CA ASN A 871 -85.59 -6.32 -0.34
C ASN A 871 -85.40 -7.25 -1.56
N GLY A 872 -85.71 -8.54 -1.40
CA GLY A 872 -85.69 -9.52 -2.49
C GLY A 872 -84.33 -10.16 -2.80
N GLY A 873 -83.25 -9.86 -2.05
CA GLY A 873 -81.96 -10.49 -2.22
C GLY A 873 -81.15 -10.58 -0.92
N ASP A 874 -79.99 -11.23 -0.98
CA ASP A 874 -79.11 -11.39 0.17
C ASP A 874 -78.11 -10.22 0.23
N VAL A 875 -77.83 -9.69 1.42
CA VAL A 875 -77.07 -8.44 1.57
C VAL A 875 -76.00 -8.56 2.64
N VAL A 876 -74.75 -8.25 2.29
CA VAL A 876 -73.64 -8.11 3.26
C VAL A 876 -73.86 -6.84 4.09
N MET A 877 -74.01 -6.99 5.40
CA MET A 877 -74.28 -5.90 6.35
C MET A 877 -72.98 -5.16 6.78
N PRO A 878 -73.07 -3.99 7.43
CA PRO A 878 -71.93 -3.38 8.13
C PRO A 878 -71.38 -4.35 9.19
N PHE A 879 -70.05 -4.38 9.36
CA PHE A 879 -69.41 -5.30 10.31
C PHE A 879 -70.02 -5.19 11.71
N GLY A 880 -70.48 -6.34 12.24
CA GLY A 880 -71.03 -6.43 13.59
C GLY A 880 -72.45 -5.88 13.75
N MET A 881 -73.09 -5.32 12.72
CA MET A 881 -74.46 -4.83 12.80
C MET A 881 -75.47 -6.00 12.76
N ASP A 882 -76.51 -5.94 13.58
CA ASP A 882 -77.61 -6.91 13.56
C ASP A 882 -78.65 -6.59 12.47
N LYS A 883 -79.49 -7.58 12.14
CA LYS A 883 -80.48 -7.49 11.06
C LYS A 883 -81.53 -6.39 11.29
N SER A 884 -81.97 -6.18 12.53
CA SER A 884 -82.93 -5.11 12.88
C SER A 884 -82.29 -3.73 12.69
N THR A 885 -81.14 -3.49 13.32
CA THR A 885 -80.42 -2.22 13.20
C THR A 885 -80.06 -1.89 11.75
N PHE A 886 -79.64 -2.89 10.96
CA PHE A 886 -79.35 -2.68 9.54
C PHE A 886 -80.61 -2.29 8.76
N LYS A 887 -81.72 -3.01 8.94
CA LYS A 887 -82.99 -2.71 8.27
C LYS A 887 -83.43 -1.27 8.52
N ASP A 888 -83.41 -0.83 9.77
CA ASP A 888 -83.93 0.48 10.15
C ASP A 888 -83.02 1.60 9.61
N ARG A 889 -81.70 1.51 9.87
CA ARG A 889 -80.72 2.51 9.40
C ARG A 889 -80.59 2.56 7.88
N TYR A 890 -80.64 1.41 7.20
CA TYR A 890 -80.64 1.39 5.73
C TYR A 890 -81.91 2.02 5.16
N THR A 891 -83.09 1.72 5.72
CA THR A 891 -84.36 2.26 5.24
C THR A 891 -84.37 3.79 5.32
N GLU A 892 -83.97 4.36 6.46
CA GLU A 892 -83.84 5.82 6.67
C GLU A 892 -82.83 6.46 5.71
N SER A 893 -81.65 5.84 5.58
CA SER A 893 -80.57 6.34 4.70
C SER A 893 -80.96 6.27 3.22
N ALA A 894 -81.69 5.22 2.81
CA ALA A 894 -82.15 5.04 1.43
C ALA A 894 -83.30 5.98 1.08
N GLN A 895 -84.23 6.23 2.01
CA GLN A 895 -85.27 7.24 1.84
C GLN A 895 -84.67 8.64 1.64
N SER A 896 -83.65 8.98 2.43
CA SER A 896 -82.91 10.26 2.30
C SER A 896 -82.22 10.37 0.93
N ALA A 897 -81.42 9.37 0.55
CA ALA A 897 -80.69 9.37 -0.73
C ALA A 897 -81.61 9.40 -1.97
N LEU A 898 -82.76 8.71 -1.93
CA LEU A 898 -83.77 8.81 -2.98
C LEU A 898 -84.41 10.20 -3.04
N THR A 899 -84.68 10.83 -1.90
CA THR A 899 -85.26 12.18 -1.82
C THR A 899 -84.31 13.22 -2.41
N GLU A 900 -83.01 13.15 -2.10
CA GLU A 900 -81.96 14.01 -2.69
C GLU A 900 -81.88 13.86 -4.22
N ALA A 901 -81.97 12.63 -4.73
CA ALA A 901 -82.08 12.32 -6.15
C ALA A 901 -83.41 12.74 -6.79
N GLY A 902 -84.39 13.25 -6.02
CA GLY A 902 -85.72 13.63 -6.53
C GLY A 902 -86.63 12.45 -6.88
N LEU A 903 -86.37 11.27 -6.29
CA LEU A 903 -87.16 10.05 -6.44
C LEU A 903 -88.08 9.85 -5.22
N ASN A 904 -89.09 8.98 -5.37
CA ASN A 904 -90.01 8.66 -4.28
C ASN A 904 -89.29 7.86 -3.17
N PRO A 905 -89.17 8.37 -1.93
CA PRO A 905 -88.47 7.67 -0.84
C PRO A 905 -89.06 6.31 -0.51
N ASN A 906 -90.38 6.15 -0.65
CA ASN A 906 -91.08 4.88 -0.39
C ASN A 906 -90.76 3.79 -1.43
N SER A 907 -90.07 4.14 -2.54
CA SER A 907 -89.64 3.15 -3.53
C SER A 907 -88.40 2.34 -3.11
N GLN A 908 -87.75 2.64 -1.97
CA GLN A 908 -86.52 1.95 -1.54
C GLN A 908 -86.65 0.43 -1.50
N SER A 909 -87.82 -0.09 -1.10
CA SER A 909 -88.08 -1.53 -0.97
C SER A 909 -88.12 -2.28 -2.31
N ASN A 910 -88.23 -1.55 -3.43
CA ASN A 910 -88.17 -2.09 -4.79
C ASN A 910 -86.73 -2.37 -5.25
N PHE A 911 -85.74 -1.98 -4.45
CA PHE A 911 -84.32 -2.14 -4.77
C PHE A 911 -83.60 -2.97 -3.70
N THR A 912 -82.86 -3.97 -4.16
CA THR A 912 -81.93 -4.73 -3.33
C THR A 912 -80.67 -3.88 -3.10
N PRO A 913 -80.15 -3.76 -1.87
CA PRO A 913 -78.84 -3.15 -1.61
C PRO A 913 -77.70 -4.04 -2.09
N VAL A 914 -76.73 -3.46 -2.77
CA VAL A 914 -75.44 -4.10 -3.09
C VAL A 914 -74.34 -3.37 -2.34
N ASN A 915 -73.65 -4.07 -1.44
CA ASN A 915 -72.55 -3.54 -0.66
C ASN A 915 -71.35 -3.19 -1.57
N ILE A 916 -70.85 -1.96 -1.46
CA ILE A 916 -69.67 -1.46 -2.20
C ILE A 916 -68.50 -1.08 -1.26
N GLY A 917 -68.54 -1.54 -0.01
CA GLY A 917 -67.54 -1.25 1.03
C GLY A 917 -67.86 0.00 1.86
N ASN A 918 -67.14 0.18 2.98
CA ASN A 918 -67.23 1.35 3.87
C ASN A 918 -68.67 1.74 4.27
N ASN A 919 -69.52 0.74 4.53
CA ASN A 919 -70.94 0.89 4.87
C ASN A 919 -71.78 1.62 3.80
N GLN A 920 -71.30 1.62 2.54
CA GLN A 920 -72.00 2.17 1.39
C GLN A 920 -72.63 1.07 0.54
N TYR A 921 -73.79 1.39 -0.02
CA TYR A 921 -74.61 0.50 -0.82
C TYR A 921 -75.07 1.20 -2.09
N ARG A 922 -75.07 0.48 -3.21
CA ARG A 922 -75.81 0.87 -4.41
C ARG A 922 -77.13 0.12 -4.45
N MET A 923 -78.13 0.70 -5.10
CA MET A 923 -79.47 0.14 -5.19
C MET A 923 -79.66 -0.52 -6.56
N VAL A 924 -80.03 -1.79 -6.62
CA VAL A 924 -80.32 -2.52 -7.88
C VAL A 924 -81.78 -2.97 -7.90
N SER A 925 -82.47 -2.77 -9.04
CA SER A 925 -83.84 -3.24 -9.21
C SER A 925 -83.90 -4.76 -9.42
N GLY A 926 -85.08 -5.35 -9.25
CA GLY A 926 -85.34 -6.75 -9.65
C GLY A 926 -85.15 -7.04 -11.15
N SER A 927 -84.94 -6.02 -11.98
CA SER A 927 -84.56 -6.13 -13.40
C SER A 927 -83.06 -5.98 -13.66
N GLY A 928 -82.23 -5.97 -12.61
CA GLY A 928 -80.78 -5.84 -12.71
C GLY A 928 -80.26 -4.44 -13.06
N ARG A 929 -81.11 -3.40 -13.00
CA ARG A 929 -80.73 -2.02 -13.31
C ARG A 929 -80.35 -1.27 -12.03
N TRP A 930 -79.23 -0.57 -12.06
CA TRP A 930 -78.82 0.35 -10.99
C TRP A 930 -79.77 1.54 -10.89
N ALA A 931 -80.12 1.94 -9.67
CA ALA A 931 -80.77 3.21 -9.44
C ALA A 931 -79.76 4.35 -9.65
N THR A 932 -80.14 5.33 -10.47
CA THR A 932 -79.33 6.50 -10.80
C THR A 932 -80.12 7.77 -10.52
N ASP A 933 -79.43 8.83 -10.09
CA ASP A 933 -79.99 10.17 -10.02
C ASP A 933 -80.36 10.65 -11.43
N PRO A 934 -81.64 10.97 -11.73
CA PRO A 934 -82.07 11.44 -13.05
C PRO A 934 -81.40 12.73 -13.52
N LYS A 935 -80.86 13.55 -12.60
CA LYS A 935 -80.23 14.84 -12.91
C LYS A 935 -78.77 14.68 -13.37
N THR A 936 -78.04 13.73 -12.79
CA THR A 936 -76.58 13.55 -13.02
C THR A 936 -76.22 12.26 -13.73
N GLY A 937 -77.15 11.31 -13.85
CA GLY A 937 -76.90 9.96 -14.37
C GLY A 937 -76.03 9.09 -13.46
N GLN A 938 -75.62 9.58 -12.28
CA GLN A 938 -74.73 8.87 -11.37
C GLN A 938 -75.49 7.82 -10.54
N PRO A 939 -74.88 6.67 -10.19
CA PRO A 939 -75.49 5.69 -9.29
C PRO A 939 -75.79 6.29 -7.91
N ILE A 940 -76.99 6.04 -7.40
CA ILE A 940 -77.38 6.45 -6.05
C ILE A 940 -76.62 5.59 -5.03
N VAL A 941 -76.00 6.26 -4.04
CA VAL A 941 -75.22 5.61 -2.98
C VAL A 941 -75.88 5.90 -1.63
N VAL A 942 -76.31 4.83 -0.96
CA VAL A 942 -76.84 4.85 0.40
C VAL A 942 -75.69 4.62 1.37
N ARG A 943 -75.46 5.53 2.32
CA ARG A 943 -74.47 5.36 3.39
C ARG A 943 -75.17 5.01 4.70
N VAL A 944 -74.95 3.80 5.20
CA VAL A 944 -75.48 3.37 6.50
C VAL A 944 -74.52 3.82 7.61
N ALA A 945 -75.02 4.59 8.57
CA ALA A 945 -74.23 5.01 9.73
C ALA A 945 -73.89 3.81 10.65
N GLN A 946 -72.71 3.85 11.29
CA GLN A 946 -72.29 2.92 12.35
C GLN A 946 -72.76 3.34 13.75
#